data_AF-A0A1E3B9T2-F1
#
_entry.id   AF-A0A1E3B9T2-F1
#
_cell.length_a   1.000
_cell.length_b   1.000
_cell.length_c   1.000
_cell.angle_alpha   90.00
_cell.angle_beta   90.00
_cell.angle_gamma   90.00
#
_symmetry.space_group_name_H-M   'P 1'
#
loop_
_entity.id
_entity.type
_entity.pdbx_description
1 polymer ?
#
loop_
_entity_poly.entity_id
_entity_poly.type
_entity_poly.pdbx_seq_one_letter_code
_entity_poly.pdbx_strand_id
1 'polypeptide(L)'
;MTIFIASLFLPYTINFHVNKSRSRRASRAPSPPLPKPTPEDIPPASTTSAPLSLFDQQHGAKKVGLTPGATTEHERIFSSDLNKAEKKPQEYPFPGSANEKDVLTGSEAHSPAWGATTSLNQPRPQAAFAASPSILKHQDTLLPVREEQEITKAKVPAVYATRAEHGRAESFSKAEWTIETAEQGNGGLRNAVRSATDAGQLEDKIWVGTLGMPTDALVQQTKSTIAHTLEKEHGSLTVFVSDADFDGHYTHFCKTILWPVFHYQIPDNPKSKAYEDHSWIYYVKINQAFAERIARNWKKGDSIWVQDYHLLLVPAMLRKLLPDAQIGFFLHIAFPSSEVFRCLAPRKELLEGMLGANLIGFQTDEYCRHFLQTCSRILSVEATNEGLQMEDRFVNVATFPIGIDPTSWDKRRQAGDVEQWIRTISERYQGKRLIVSRDKIDQVRGIRQKLLSYELFLNSYPEWREQVVLIQVATSTTEQPELEAMVSDIAMRINSTHSTLAHQPLVFLKQDLAFPQYLALISVADALMITSLREGMNLTSHEFVYCQDGKYHGSGNKKYGSLILSEFTGSASVFGNHALLVNPWDYRQCAEAIHEALSRGEEERQQVWMKLHQAVLHNSTANWVKSFSETLTRVWHEQSSREFIYVPRLPMDQLEERYQRAPRRLFIVDYEGTLASWGSPKSIIVTTPQRAITTLTELTEDPRNMVYVMSARMPEEMERLFSRVPGVGLIAENGCFVREPHEEEWLKLTNQERTTAWKDGVSHILAYYQERADGSWIERRHCSLVFHHGSAEDQHAAARLASECAGHINDACANQGIHAILVEGALVVEPADKNKASAAEAAWQGIVRAAAADESQERPSFLLVIGDGRDDECVFRWANKLEQKGGIEYAMTVALGSRSTEAKATLTQGVTGVLSCLERLAASNS
;
A
#
# COMPACT_ATOMS: atom_id res chain seq x y z
N MET A 1 16.78 18.32 -6.01
CA MET A 1 15.45 17.71 -6.08
C MET A 1 15.33 16.90 -4.83
N THR A 2 14.55 17.39 -3.88
CA THR A 2 14.46 16.77 -2.56
C THR A 2 13.35 15.72 -2.56
N ILE A 3 13.61 14.55 -1.98
CA ILE A 3 12.59 13.50 -1.81
C ILE A 3 12.05 13.55 -0.37
N PHE A 4 10.76 13.85 -0.23
CA PHE A 4 10.04 13.79 1.04
C PHE A 4 9.57 12.35 1.31
N ILE A 5 10.11 11.71 2.33
CA ILE A 5 9.75 10.35 2.74
C ILE A 5 8.82 10.46 3.95
N ALA A 6 7.51 10.30 3.73
CA ALA A 6 6.50 10.41 4.75
C ALA A 6 6.11 9.02 5.31
N SER A 7 6.41 8.79 6.58
CA SER A 7 5.94 7.61 7.33
C SER A 7 5.46 8.03 8.71
N LEU A 8 4.59 7.22 9.35
CA LEU A 8 3.99 7.58 10.64
C LEU A 8 5.04 7.96 11.70
N PHE A 9 6.16 7.21 11.76
CA PHE A 9 7.26 7.45 12.68
C PHE A 9 8.49 7.97 11.93
N LEU A 10 9.22 8.90 12.54
CA LEU A 10 10.55 9.30 12.12
C LEU A 10 11.58 8.20 12.43
N PRO A 11 12.71 8.14 11.69
CA PRO A 11 13.81 7.23 11.99
C PRO A 11 14.56 7.58 13.28
N TYR A 12 14.31 8.76 13.82
CA TYR A 12 14.93 9.28 15.05
C TYR A 12 13.86 9.70 16.06
N THR A 13 14.18 9.54 17.34
CA THR A 13 13.38 9.95 18.49
C THR A 13 14.25 10.69 19.51
N ILE A 14 13.67 11.10 20.62
CA ILE A 14 14.35 11.88 21.65
C ILE A 14 14.47 11.06 22.94
N ASN A 15 15.65 11.13 23.56
CA ASN A 15 15.92 10.57 24.87
C ASN A 15 16.20 11.71 25.87
N PHE A 16 15.45 11.78 26.96
CA PHE A 16 15.62 12.84 27.96
C PHE A 16 16.57 12.41 29.10
N HIS A 17 17.51 13.28 29.45
CA HIS A 17 18.40 13.13 30.59
C HIS A 17 17.80 13.80 31.82
N VAL A 18 16.86 13.11 32.46
CA VAL A 18 16.25 13.59 33.72
C VAL A 18 17.17 13.26 34.89
N ASN A 19 17.79 14.30 35.48
CA ASN A 19 18.64 14.14 36.67
C ASN A 19 17.85 13.59 37.86
N LYS A 20 18.11 12.34 38.27
CA LYS A 20 17.60 11.76 39.54
C LYS A 20 18.31 12.29 40.79
N SER A 21 19.14 13.34 40.68
CA SER A 21 20.05 13.81 41.73
C SER A 21 19.74 15.23 42.24
N ARG A 22 18.76 15.34 43.14
CA ARG A 22 18.77 16.40 44.17
C ARG A 22 18.25 15.86 45.50
N SER A 23 19.03 14.97 46.10
CA SER A 23 19.03 14.75 47.54
C SER A 23 20.44 14.44 48.00
N ARG A 24 21.22 15.50 48.26
CA ARG A 24 22.35 15.40 49.18
C ARG A 24 22.39 16.66 50.05
N ARG A 25 22.36 16.38 51.35
CA ARG A 25 22.74 17.21 52.51
C ARG A 25 21.84 18.41 52.84
N ALA A 26 20.87 18.15 53.70
CA ALA A 26 20.63 19.02 54.85
C ALA A 26 20.76 18.17 56.12
N SER A 27 21.65 18.63 57.00
CA SER A 27 22.01 18.06 58.30
C SER A 27 20.81 17.87 59.23
N ARG A 28 20.73 16.71 59.91
CA ARG A 28 19.99 16.59 61.17
C ARG A 28 20.66 15.57 62.10
N ALA A 29 20.92 16.03 63.32
CA ALA A 29 21.63 15.38 64.42
C ALA A 29 20.88 14.15 64.99
N PRO A 30 21.53 13.28 65.80
CA PRO A 30 20.99 11.99 66.21
C PRO A 30 20.09 12.10 67.45
N SER A 31 19.03 11.29 67.49
CA SER A 31 18.13 11.10 68.65
C SER A 31 18.29 9.67 69.22
N PRO A 32 18.05 9.45 70.54
CA PRO A 32 18.52 8.29 71.30
C PRO A 32 17.58 7.06 71.23
N PRO A 33 18.01 5.86 71.72
CA PRO A 33 17.25 4.63 71.55
C PRO A 33 16.19 4.44 72.64
N LEU A 34 15.05 3.82 72.28
CA LEU A 34 13.99 3.38 73.20
C LEU A 34 14.10 1.86 73.48
N PRO A 35 13.69 1.38 74.67
CA PRO A 35 13.98 0.05 75.17
C PRO A 35 12.91 -1.01 74.83
N LYS A 36 13.33 -2.29 74.83
CA LYS A 36 12.46 -3.47 74.76
C LYS A 36 11.75 -3.73 76.10
N PRO A 37 10.59 -4.41 76.07
CA PRO A 37 10.39 -5.52 77.01
C PRO A 37 9.81 -6.80 76.36
N THR A 38 10.01 -7.90 77.08
CA THR A 38 9.72 -9.31 76.78
C THR A 38 8.46 -9.80 77.59
N PRO A 39 8.17 -11.10 77.79
CA PRO A 39 6.90 -11.74 77.38
C PRO A 39 6.04 -12.25 78.56
N GLU A 40 4.79 -12.70 78.32
CA GLU A 40 4.13 -13.90 78.91
C GLU A 40 2.58 -13.88 78.87
N ASP A 41 2.04 -15.05 78.49
CA ASP A 41 0.83 -15.77 78.93
C ASP A 41 -0.63 -15.52 78.43
N ILE A 42 -1.36 -16.65 78.36
CA ILE A 42 -2.44 -17.08 77.42
C ILE A 42 -3.83 -17.24 78.17
N PRO A 43 -4.87 -18.01 77.69
CA PRO A 43 -6.12 -17.79 76.87
C PRO A 43 -7.46 -17.73 77.73
N PRO A 44 -8.74 -18.00 77.28
CA PRO A 44 -9.28 -18.53 75.99
C PRO A 44 -10.65 -18.01 75.42
N ALA A 45 -10.91 -18.48 74.18
CA ALA A 45 -12.19 -18.85 73.53
C ALA A 45 -13.20 -17.77 73.04
N SER A 46 -13.44 -17.71 71.72
CA SER A 46 -14.70 -18.21 71.11
C SER A 46 -14.71 -18.08 69.59
N THR A 47 -15.42 -19.03 68.99
CA THR A 47 -15.64 -19.35 67.57
C THR A 47 -16.40 -18.30 66.76
N THR A 48 -15.99 -18.04 65.52
CA THR A 48 -16.89 -17.97 64.33
C THR A 48 -16.09 -17.88 63.04
N SER A 49 -16.54 -18.64 62.03
CA SER A 49 -15.96 -18.83 60.71
C SER A 49 -16.55 -17.90 59.66
N ALA A 50 -15.72 -17.15 58.89
CA ALA A 50 -15.98 -16.63 57.53
C ALA A 50 -14.66 -16.03 56.94
N PRO A 51 -14.51 -15.86 55.60
CA PRO A 51 -13.42 -16.43 54.80
C PRO A 51 -12.21 -15.52 54.57
N LEU A 52 -11.09 -16.15 54.20
CA LEU A 52 -9.87 -15.50 53.71
C LEU A 52 -10.15 -14.74 52.41
N SER A 53 -9.94 -13.43 52.45
CA SER A 53 -9.98 -12.54 51.28
C SER A 53 -8.79 -12.80 50.36
N LEU A 54 -9.11 -12.98 49.08
CA LEU A 54 -8.24 -13.39 47.97
C LEU A 54 -7.54 -12.21 47.27
N PHE A 55 -7.36 -11.08 47.97
CA PHE A 55 -6.84 -9.85 47.37
C PHE A 55 -5.91 -9.11 48.33
N ASP A 56 -4.69 -9.62 48.48
CA ASP A 56 -3.54 -8.84 48.92
C ASP A 56 -2.31 -9.30 48.13
N GLN A 57 -2.21 -8.84 46.87
CA GLN A 57 -0.96 -8.94 46.10
C GLN A 57 -0.06 -7.75 46.42
N GLN A 58 1.01 -8.05 47.14
CA GLN A 58 2.15 -7.15 47.35
C GLN A 58 2.70 -6.64 46.01
N HIS A 59 2.77 -5.32 45.85
CA HIS A 59 3.52 -4.66 44.79
C HIS A 59 5.04 -4.85 44.99
N GLY A 60 5.57 -5.96 44.50
CA GLY A 60 6.99 -6.18 44.24
C GLY A 60 7.30 -5.95 42.76
N ALA A 61 8.51 -5.50 42.45
CA ALA A 61 9.00 -5.27 41.08
C ALA A 61 8.59 -6.40 40.11
N LYS A 62 8.00 -6.05 38.95
CA LYS A 62 7.62 -7.00 37.90
C LYS A 62 8.83 -7.86 37.52
N LYS A 63 8.88 -9.10 38.01
CA LYS A 63 9.72 -10.16 37.45
C LYS A 63 9.07 -10.60 36.14
N VAL A 64 9.88 -10.67 35.08
CA VAL A 64 9.50 -11.26 33.80
C VAL A 64 9.05 -12.71 34.06
N GLY A 65 7.84 -13.06 33.63
CA GLY A 65 7.26 -14.38 33.85
C GLY A 65 7.93 -15.42 32.97
N LEU A 66 8.68 -16.34 33.58
CA LEU A 66 9.12 -17.58 32.94
C LEU A 66 7.91 -18.46 32.67
N THR A 67 7.91 -19.20 31.56
CA THR A 67 6.89 -20.22 31.28
C THR A 67 6.90 -21.25 32.41
N PRO A 68 5.75 -21.55 33.07
CA PRO A 68 5.70 -22.59 34.10
C PRO A 68 6.14 -23.94 33.51
N GLY A 69 7.25 -24.50 34.01
CA GLY A 69 7.91 -25.69 33.43
C GLY A 69 9.35 -25.46 32.98
N ALA A 70 9.83 -24.22 32.98
CA ALA A 70 11.23 -23.86 32.68
C ALA A 70 12.18 -24.34 33.80
N THR A 71 12.69 -25.56 33.70
CA THR A 71 13.68 -26.13 34.63
C THR A 71 15.13 -26.00 34.14
N THR A 72 15.40 -25.36 33.00
CA THR A 72 16.68 -25.54 32.30
C THR A 72 17.47 -24.26 32.02
N GLU A 73 18.79 -24.40 31.90
CA GLU A 73 19.73 -23.34 31.53
C GLU A 73 19.55 -22.82 30.09
N HIS A 74 18.66 -23.42 29.29
CA HIS A 74 18.42 -23.08 27.88
C HIS A 74 17.91 -21.65 27.69
N GLU A 75 17.01 -21.19 28.55
CA GLU A 75 16.46 -19.82 28.48
C GLU A 75 17.47 -18.78 28.99
N ARG A 76 18.41 -19.16 29.87
CA ARG A 76 19.37 -18.24 30.54
C ARG A 76 20.34 -17.54 29.58
N ILE A 77 20.75 -18.18 28.48
CA ILE A 77 21.65 -17.51 27.51
C ILE A 77 20.96 -16.36 26.79
N PHE A 78 19.65 -16.45 26.61
CA PHE A 78 18.87 -15.41 25.95
C PHE A 78 18.32 -14.39 26.95
N SER A 79 18.19 -14.75 28.24
CA SER A 79 17.61 -13.91 29.30
C SER A 79 18.64 -13.14 30.15
N SER A 80 19.94 -13.28 29.87
CA SER A 80 20.97 -12.46 30.52
C SER A 80 20.97 -11.01 29.99
N ASP A 81 20.47 -10.11 30.85
CA ASP A 81 20.92 -8.72 30.99
C ASP A 81 20.52 -7.63 29.99
N LEU A 82 19.30 -7.63 29.42
CA LEU A 82 18.76 -6.40 28.79
C LEU A 82 18.64 -5.23 29.79
N ASN A 83 18.14 -5.50 31.01
CA ASN A 83 17.94 -4.48 32.05
C ASN A 83 19.23 -3.97 32.73
N LYS A 84 20.36 -4.68 32.57
CA LYS A 84 21.67 -4.27 33.13
C LYS A 84 22.58 -3.64 32.08
N ALA A 85 22.54 -4.15 30.84
CA ALA A 85 23.29 -3.58 29.72
C ALA A 85 22.94 -2.08 29.48
N GLU A 86 21.68 -1.69 29.71
CA GLU A 86 21.24 -0.30 29.52
C GLU A 86 21.57 0.62 30.70
N LYS A 87 21.73 0.09 31.91
CA LYS A 87 22.01 0.91 33.11
C LYS A 87 23.50 1.14 33.37
N LYS A 88 24.38 0.31 32.79
CA LYS A 88 25.84 0.47 32.80
C LYS A 88 26.46 -0.17 31.54
N PRO A 89 27.14 0.58 30.66
CA PRO A 89 27.80 0.05 29.45
C PRO A 89 28.91 -1.00 29.70
N GLN A 90 29.30 -1.23 30.95
CA GLN A 90 30.40 -2.13 31.32
C GLN A 90 29.98 -3.60 31.54
N GLU A 91 28.70 -3.95 31.41
CA GLU A 91 28.18 -5.31 31.66
C GLU A 91 27.48 -5.97 30.45
N TYR A 92 27.78 -5.56 29.21
CA TYR A 92 27.50 -6.43 28.06
C TYR A 92 28.58 -7.54 28.06
N PRO A 93 28.23 -8.84 27.89
CA PRO A 93 29.22 -9.93 28.02
C PRO A 93 30.39 -9.81 27.03
N PHE A 94 30.22 -9.01 25.97
CA PHE A 94 31.16 -8.74 24.90
C PHE A 94 31.20 -7.23 24.56
N PRO A 95 32.22 -6.46 24.94
CA PRO A 95 32.23 -5.01 24.73
C PRO A 95 32.07 -4.66 23.24
N GLY A 96 30.96 -4.00 22.88
CA GLY A 96 30.72 -3.47 21.54
C GLY A 96 31.57 -2.23 21.27
N SER A 97 32.09 -2.08 20.05
CA SER A 97 32.85 -0.88 19.68
C SER A 97 31.90 0.34 19.58
N ALA A 98 32.36 1.51 20.05
CA ALA A 98 31.53 2.71 20.15
C ALA A 98 31.03 3.28 18.79
N ASN A 99 31.53 2.76 17.66
CA ASN A 99 31.18 3.19 16.30
C ASN A 99 30.14 2.30 15.59
N GLU A 100 29.61 1.25 16.22
CA GLU A 100 28.79 0.22 15.53
C GLU A 100 27.27 0.41 15.64
N LYS A 101 26.79 1.40 16.41
CA LYS A 101 25.35 1.59 16.67
C LYS A 101 24.52 2.02 15.44
N ASP A 102 25.16 2.46 14.36
CA ASP A 102 24.47 3.03 13.19
C ASP A 102 24.35 2.09 11.97
N VAL A 103 24.95 0.89 12.00
CA VAL A 103 25.19 0.12 10.76
C VAL A 103 23.95 -0.61 10.23
N LEU A 104 23.08 -1.16 11.09
CA LEU A 104 21.87 -1.86 10.63
C LEU A 104 20.79 -1.91 11.72
N THR A 105 19.54 -1.71 11.33
CA THR A 105 18.39 -2.04 12.18
C THR A 105 17.76 -3.35 11.75
N GLY A 106 17.26 -4.14 12.71
CA GLY A 106 16.43 -5.29 12.37
C GLY A 106 15.22 -4.84 11.54
N SER A 107 14.90 -5.56 10.47
CA SER A 107 13.82 -5.16 9.56
C SER A 107 12.45 -5.19 10.24
N GLU A 108 12.31 -6.03 11.27
CA GLU A 108 11.21 -6.02 12.23
C GLU A 108 11.67 -5.51 13.61
N ALA A 109 12.14 -4.27 13.69
CA ALA A 109 12.32 -3.59 14.97
C ALA A 109 10.96 -3.43 15.68
N HIS A 110 10.92 -3.68 16.98
CA HIS A 110 9.69 -3.71 17.76
C HIS A 110 9.14 -2.29 17.94
N SER A 111 7.86 -2.08 17.62
CA SER A 111 7.18 -0.90 18.12
C SER A 111 6.58 -1.21 19.49
N PRO A 112 7.16 -0.73 20.60
CA PRO A 112 6.48 -0.80 21.89
C PRO A 112 5.14 -0.07 21.83
N ALA A 113 4.21 -0.40 22.73
CA ALA A 113 3.00 0.39 22.93
C ALA A 113 3.35 1.88 23.14
N TRP A 114 2.45 2.79 22.76
CA TRP A 114 2.69 4.24 22.86
C TRP A 114 3.11 4.63 24.29
N GLY A 115 4.34 5.17 24.44
CA GLY A 115 4.91 5.51 25.75
C GLY A 115 5.46 4.33 26.58
N ALA A 116 5.64 3.15 25.98
CA ALA A 116 6.16 1.94 26.64
C ALA A 116 7.57 1.53 26.15
N THR A 117 8.41 2.48 25.74
CA THR A 117 9.84 2.20 25.49
C THR A 117 10.52 1.90 26.83
N THR A 118 11.12 0.72 26.97
CA THR A 118 11.81 0.31 28.21
C THR A 118 13.24 0.85 28.31
N SER A 119 13.82 1.27 27.19
CA SER A 119 15.22 1.65 27.01
C SER A 119 15.47 3.17 27.08
N LEU A 120 14.52 3.99 26.60
CA LEU A 120 14.63 5.44 26.51
C LEU A 120 13.81 6.16 27.58
N ASN A 121 14.35 7.24 28.14
CA ASN A 121 13.61 8.09 29.09
C ASN A 121 12.73 9.06 28.32
N GLN A 122 11.43 8.77 28.24
CA GLN A 122 10.44 9.55 27.49
C GLN A 122 9.23 9.93 28.36
N PRO A 123 8.48 10.98 27.99
CA PRO A 123 7.27 11.35 28.71
C PRO A 123 6.20 10.27 28.64
N ARG A 124 5.34 10.21 29.66
CA ARG A 124 4.16 9.33 29.64
C ARG A 124 3.00 10.02 28.92
N PRO A 125 2.10 9.26 28.26
CA PRO A 125 0.92 9.83 27.62
C PRO A 125 0.05 10.56 28.66
N GLN A 126 -0.42 11.76 28.34
CA GLN A 126 -1.34 12.53 29.18
C GLN A 126 -2.81 12.40 28.76
N ALA A 127 -3.14 11.46 27.87
CA ALA A 127 -4.49 11.27 27.35
C ALA A 127 -5.52 11.11 28.47
N ALA A 128 -6.49 12.03 28.53
CA ALA A 128 -7.60 11.97 29.47
C ALA A 128 -8.69 11.05 28.91
N PHE A 129 -8.95 9.95 29.62
CA PHE A 129 -10.01 8.96 29.41
C PHE A 129 -9.97 8.18 28.08
N ALA A 130 -9.72 6.87 28.17
CA ALA A 130 -10.10 5.92 27.13
C ALA A 130 -11.63 5.92 26.99
N ALA A 131 -12.15 6.06 25.77
CA ALA A 131 -13.56 5.85 25.48
C ALA A 131 -13.96 4.45 25.95
N SER A 132 -15.09 4.36 26.67
CA SER A 132 -15.58 3.07 27.16
C SER A 132 -15.92 2.17 25.96
N PRO A 133 -15.54 0.89 25.96
CA PRO A 133 -15.96 -0.05 24.91
C PRO A 133 -17.46 -0.37 24.93
N SER A 134 -18.23 0.22 25.88
CA SER A 134 -19.66 -0.03 26.05
C SER A 134 -20.52 1.07 25.43
N ILE A 135 -21.37 0.66 24.49
CA ILE A 135 -22.41 1.47 23.81
C ILE A 135 -23.32 2.19 24.81
N LEU A 136 -23.57 1.62 25.99
CA LEU A 136 -24.60 2.08 26.92
C LEU A 136 -24.23 3.36 27.70
N LYS A 137 -22.95 3.75 27.73
CA LYS A 137 -22.52 4.96 28.45
C LYS A 137 -22.48 6.23 27.60
N HIS A 138 -22.76 6.11 26.29
CA HIS A 138 -22.66 7.23 25.36
C HIS A 138 -23.94 8.04 25.18
N GLN A 139 -25.09 7.60 25.73
CA GLN A 139 -26.32 8.39 25.68
C GLN A 139 -26.36 9.55 26.67
N ASP A 140 -25.51 9.57 27.71
CA ASP A 140 -25.58 10.59 28.76
C ASP A 140 -24.75 11.86 28.47
N THR A 141 -23.96 11.91 27.40
CA THR A 141 -23.04 13.04 27.12
C THR A 141 -23.57 14.10 26.15
N LEU A 142 -24.85 14.00 25.73
CA LEU A 142 -25.50 14.97 24.84
C LEU A 142 -26.62 15.72 25.55
N LEU A 143 -26.28 16.56 26.53
CA LEU A 143 -27.14 17.66 26.96
C LEU A 143 -26.33 18.96 27.02
N PRO A 144 -26.83 20.07 26.44
CA PRO A 144 -26.15 21.35 26.51
C PRO A 144 -26.21 21.93 27.92
N VAL A 145 -25.13 22.60 28.31
CA VAL A 145 -24.96 23.38 29.54
C VAL A 145 -26.19 24.28 29.74
N ARG A 146 -26.97 24.00 30.80
CA ARG A 146 -28.01 24.91 31.31
C ARG A 146 -27.42 25.72 32.47
N GLU A 147 -27.66 27.01 32.41
CA GLU A 147 -27.24 28.06 33.34
C GLU A 147 -27.64 27.79 34.80
N GLU A 148 -26.85 28.36 35.70
CA GLU A 148 -26.90 28.30 37.16
C GLU A 148 -28.28 28.62 37.74
N GLN A 149 -28.74 27.78 38.69
CA GLN A 149 -29.63 28.21 39.76
C GLN A 149 -29.15 27.63 41.10
N GLU A 150 -28.79 28.54 42.00
CA GLU A 150 -28.45 28.29 43.40
C GLU A 150 -29.64 27.73 44.18
N ILE A 151 -29.54 26.51 44.73
CA ILE A 151 -30.33 26.11 45.91
C ILE A 151 -29.45 25.31 46.90
N THR A 152 -29.15 26.01 48.01
CA THR A 152 -28.86 25.62 49.40
C THR A 152 -28.34 24.21 49.78
N LYS A 153 -27.23 24.26 50.53
CA LYS A 153 -26.52 23.21 51.28
C LYS A 153 -27.39 22.33 52.19
N ALA A 154 -27.10 21.02 52.18
CA ALA A 154 -27.15 20.16 53.36
C ALA A 154 -25.87 19.28 53.40
N LYS A 155 -25.16 19.31 54.55
CA LYS A 155 -23.92 18.56 54.85
C LYS A 155 -24.26 17.20 55.48
N VAL A 156 -23.35 16.21 55.32
CA VAL A 156 -22.83 15.16 56.27
C VAL A 156 -22.30 13.95 55.43
N PRO A 157 -21.18 13.28 55.79
CA PRO A 157 -19.85 13.53 55.23
C PRO A 157 -19.27 12.37 54.40
N ALA A 158 -18.47 12.70 53.38
CA ALA A 158 -17.67 11.72 52.65
C ALA A 158 -16.41 11.35 53.45
N VAL A 159 -16.20 10.04 53.63
CA VAL A 159 -14.96 9.45 54.11
C VAL A 159 -13.88 9.70 53.05
N TYR A 160 -12.97 10.64 53.31
CA TYR A 160 -11.77 10.84 52.51
C TYR A 160 -10.79 9.70 52.78
N ALA A 161 -10.78 8.70 51.89
CA ALA A 161 -9.59 7.88 51.69
C ALA A 161 -8.58 8.72 50.89
N THR A 162 -7.72 9.46 51.59
CA THR A 162 -6.55 10.12 51.02
C THR A 162 -5.61 9.06 50.46
N ARG A 163 -5.73 8.75 49.18
CA ARG A 163 -4.69 8.03 48.44
C ARG A 163 -3.57 9.04 48.20
N ALA A 164 -2.55 8.98 49.05
CA ALA A 164 -1.37 9.82 48.94
C ALA A 164 -0.69 9.60 47.59
N GLU A 165 -0.78 10.60 46.71
CA GLU A 165 0.08 10.76 45.56
C GLU A 165 1.52 10.93 46.04
N HIS A 166 2.35 9.90 45.85
CA HIS A 166 3.80 10.03 45.89
C HIS A 166 4.37 9.52 44.56
N GLY A 167 4.36 10.41 43.57
CA GLY A 167 5.14 10.30 42.35
C GLY A 167 5.34 11.71 41.80
N ARG A 168 6.47 12.36 42.13
CA ARG A 168 6.85 13.66 41.56
C ARG A 168 6.75 13.59 40.04
N ALA A 169 5.98 14.50 39.42
CA ALA A 169 6.03 14.71 37.97
C ALA A 169 7.46 15.12 37.58
N GLU A 170 8.18 14.23 36.88
CA GLU A 170 9.47 14.55 36.30
C GLU A 170 9.27 15.68 35.28
N SER A 171 9.94 16.82 35.49
CA SER A 171 9.78 17.99 34.64
C SER A 171 10.61 17.84 33.37
N PHE A 172 10.01 17.27 32.32
CA PHE A 172 10.62 17.16 30.97
C PHE A 172 10.86 18.53 30.31
N SER A 173 10.23 19.59 30.80
CA SER A 173 10.38 20.96 30.27
C SER A 173 11.80 21.55 30.37
N LYS A 174 12.63 21.05 31.29
CA LYS A 174 14.01 21.53 31.53
C LYS A 174 15.07 20.43 31.44
N ALA A 175 14.69 19.24 31.02
CA ALA A 175 15.63 18.14 30.86
C ALA A 175 16.48 18.35 29.61
N GLU A 176 17.78 18.11 29.71
CA GLU A 176 18.64 17.95 28.54
C GLU A 176 18.19 16.70 27.77
N TRP A 177 18.42 16.68 26.46
CA TRP A 177 18.00 15.58 25.61
C TRP A 177 18.98 15.32 24.48
N THR A 178 19.02 14.08 24.01
CA THR A 178 19.77 13.65 22.83
C THR A 178 18.84 13.07 21.78
N ILE A 179 19.26 13.15 20.52
CA ILE A 179 18.60 12.48 19.41
C ILE A 179 19.14 11.06 19.34
N GLU A 180 18.25 10.10 19.39
CA GLU A 180 18.57 8.67 19.30
C GLU A 180 17.83 8.05 18.13
N THR A 181 18.35 6.93 17.66
CA THR A 181 17.65 6.12 16.67
C THR A 181 16.32 5.62 17.24
N ALA A 182 15.21 5.79 16.50
CA ALA A 182 13.91 5.31 16.92
C ALA A 182 13.85 3.77 16.90
N GLU A 183 13.27 3.19 17.96
CA GLU A 183 12.94 1.75 18.03
C GLU A 183 11.67 1.45 17.23
N GLN A 184 10.71 2.37 17.25
CA GLN A 184 9.46 2.29 16.50
C GLN A 184 9.66 2.65 15.03
N GLY A 185 8.97 1.95 14.14
CA GLY A 185 8.91 2.28 12.71
C GLY A 185 9.14 1.09 11.78
N ASN A 186 9.19 1.37 10.49
CA ASN A 186 9.47 0.36 9.47
C ASN A 186 11.00 0.23 9.27
N GLY A 187 11.60 -0.76 9.95
CA GLY A 187 13.04 -1.03 9.87
C GLY A 187 13.52 -1.37 8.46
N GLY A 188 12.71 -2.12 7.70
CA GLY A 188 12.97 -2.43 6.29
C GLY A 188 13.08 -1.18 5.42
N LEU A 189 12.10 -0.27 5.53
CA LEU A 189 12.11 1.03 4.83
C LEU A 189 13.33 1.86 5.21
N ARG A 190 13.66 1.95 6.50
CA ARG A 190 14.84 2.70 6.97
C ARG A 190 16.12 2.15 6.39
N ASN A 191 16.27 0.82 6.42
CA ASN A 191 17.42 0.15 5.81
C ASN A 191 17.48 0.42 4.30
N ALA A 192 16.33 0.47 3.62
CA ALA A 192 16.29 0.73 2.19
C ALA A 192 16.74 2.14 1.81
N VAL A 193 16.23 3.14 2.53
CA VAL A 193 16.61 4.54 2.32
C VAL A 193 18.09 4.75 2.64
N ARG A 194 18.61 4.13 3.71
CA ARG A 194 20.04 4.18 4.02
C ARG A 194 20.87 3.54 2.91
N SER A 195 20.55 2.31 2.51
CA SER A 195 21.28 1.58 1.46
C SER A 195 21.33 2.37 0.15
N ALA A 196 20.22 2.99 -0.24
CA ALA A 196 20.18 3.85 -1.43
C ALA A 196 20.97 5.16 -1.27
N THR A 197 21.02 5.73 -0.06
CA THR A 197 21.87 6.89 0.25
C THR A 197 23.34 6.53 0.12
N ASP A 198 23.74 5.40 0.71
CA ASP A 198 25.12 4.91 0.67
C ASP A 198 25.57 4.55 -0.75
N ALA A 199 24.63 4.10 -1.58
CA ALA A 199 24.85 3.83 -3.01
C ALA A 199 24.84 5.09 -3.90
N GLY A 200 24.63 6.30 -3.34
CA GLY A 200 24.56 7.55 -4.09
C GLY A 200 23.30 7.71 -4.94
N GLN A 201 22.26 6.89 -4.72
CA GLN A 201 21.00 6.95 -5.46
C GLN A 201 20.01 7.95 -4.85
N LEU A 202 20.23 8.35 -3.59
CA LEU A 202 19.32 9.19 -2.82
C LEU A 202 20.11 10.23 -2.01
N GLU A 203 20.53 11.31 -2.68
CA GLU A 203 21.39 12.34 -2.10
C GLU A 203 20.62 13.34 -1.23
N ASP A 204 19.53 13.91 -1.76
CA ASP A 204 18.75 14.96 -1.10
C ASP A 204 17.38 14.42 -0.64
N LYS A 205 17.25 14.17 0.67
CA LYS A 205 16.06 13.58 1.28
C LYS A 205 15.66 14.28 2.56
N ILE A 206 14.35 14.31 2.79
CA ILE A 206 13.77 14.78 4.03
C ILE A 206 12.76 13.75 4.52
N TRP A 207 12.91 13.30 5.77
CA TRP A 207 11.93 12.40 6.38
C TRP A 207 10.82 13.22 7.05
N VAL A 208 9.56 12.79 6.93
CA VAL A 208 8.42 13.42 7.59
C VAL A 208 7.70 12.39 8.46
N GLY A 209 7.50 12.69 9.75
CA GLY A 209 6.90 11.74 10.69
C GLY A 209 6.70 12.28 12.10
N THR A 210 6.10 11.45 12.96
CA THR A 210 5.99 11.70 14.41
C THR A 210 7.23 11.18 15.16
N LEU A 211 7.46 11.65 16.39
CA LEU A 211 8.63 11.24 17.18
C LEU A 211 8.53 9.82 17.78
N GLY A 212 7.38 9.14 17.66
CA GLY A 212 7.18 7.84 18.32
C GLY A 212 7.11 7.92 19.85
N MET A 213 6.92 9.11 20.41
CA MET A 213 6.78 9.33 21.85
C MET A 213 5.71 10.37 22.17
N PRO A 214 5.08 10.30 23.36
CA PRO A 214 4.16 11.33 23.84
C PRO A 214 4.79 12.73 23.83
N THR A 215 4.07 13.71 23.30
CA THR A 215 4.58 15.08 23.17
C THR A 215 3.78 16.10 23.98
N ASP A 216 2.59 15.79 24.49
CA ASP A 216 1.76 16.78 25.20
C ASP A 216 2.38 17.28 26.50
N ALA A 217 3.21 16.44 27.13
CA ALA A 217 3.99 16.84 28.31
C ALA A 217 5.09 17.88 28.00
N LEU A 218 5.41 18.15 26.73
CA LEU A 218 6.46 19.07 26.32
C LEU A 218 5.91 20.48 26.07
N VAL A 219 6.61 21.50 26.59
CA VAL A 219 6.29 22.90 26.29
C VAL A 219 6.65 23.27 24.85
N GLN A 220 5.93 24.22 24.27
CA GLN A 220 6.04 24.60 22.85
C GLN A 220 7.46 25.02 22.43
N GLN A 221 8.20 25.68 23.33
CA GLN A 221 9.59 26.08 23.07
C GLN A 221 10.50 24.86 22.88
N THR A 222 10.34 23.83 23.71
CA THR A 222 11.09 22.57 23.60
C THR A 222 10.71 21.83 22.31
N LYS A 223 9.41 21.75 21.98
CA LYS A 223 8.94 21.17 20.70
C LYS A 223 9.58 21.85 19.49
N SER A 224 9.61 23.18 19.50
CA SER A 224 10.18 23.99 18.40
C SER A 224 11.70 23.80 18.29
N THR A 225 12.40 23.71 19.42
CA THR A 225 13.85 23.46 19.45
C THR A 225 14.17 22.07 18.90
N ILE A 226 13.46 21.04 19.37
CA ILE A 226 13.60 19.66 18.87
C ILE A 226 13.37 19.60 17.35
N ALA A 227 12.28 20.20 16.87
CA ALA A 227 11.98 20.20 15.43
C ALA A 227 13.05 20.92 14.60
N HIS A 228 13.56 22.05 15.08
CA HIS A 228 14.63 22.76 14.38
C HIS A 228 15.92 21.95 14.32
N THR A 229 16.32 21.31 15.42
CA THR A 229 17.50 20.45 15.46
C THR A 229 17.35 19.24 14.55
N LEU A 230 16.20 18.55 14.58
CA LEU A 230 15.93 17.40 13.71
C LEU A 230 15.92 17.77 12.22
N GLU A 231 15.34 18.92 11.87
CA GLU A 231 15.31 19.42 10.50
C GLU A 231 16.72 19.74 10.00
N LYS A 232 17.53 20.42 10.81
CA LYS A 232 18.87 20.89 10.42
C LYS A 232 19.93 19.79 10.42
N GLU A 233 19.92 18.92 11.43
CA GLU A 233 21.01 17.95 11.66
C GLU A 233 20.69 16.55 11.11
N HIS A 234 19.41 16.21 10.99
CA HIS A 234 18.95 14.86 10.60
C HIS A 234 17.98 14.85 9.41
N GLY A 235 17.76 15.99 8.74
CA GLY A 235 16.84 16.09 7.60
C GLY A 235 15.44 15.56 7.93
N SER A 236 14.96 15.78 9.16
CA SER A 236 13.72 15.17 9.66
C SER A 236 12.70 16.24 10.07
N LEU A 237 11.59 16.33 9.34
CA LEU A 237 10.45 17.19 9.65
C LEU A 237 9.49 16.49 10.60
N THR A 238 9.46 16.98 11.83
CA THR A 238 8.52 16.50 12.85
C THR A 238 7.09 16.98 12.59
N VAL A 239 6.13 16.06 12.71
CA VAL A 239 4.69 16.34 12.78
C VAL A 239 4.26 16.19 14.24
N PHE A 240 3.88 17.29 14.88
CA PHE A 240 3.34 17.28 16.24
C PHE A 240 1.82 17.14 16.21
N VAL A 241 1.32 16.20 16.98
CA VAL A 241 -0.10 15.88 17.16
C VAL A 241 -0.35 15.66 18.65
N SER A 242 -1.60 15.80 19.09
CA SER A 242 -1.91 15.50 20.50
C SER A 242 -1.81 14.01 20.77
N ASP A 243 -1.47 13.63 22.00
CA ASP A 243 -1.32 12.23 22.40
C ASP A 243 -2.65 11.47 22.27
N ALA A 244 -3.77 12.15 22.51
CA ALA A 244 -5.12 11.60 22.35
C ALA A 244 -5.48 11.37 20.87
N ASP A 245 -5.17 12.32 19.98
CA ASP A 245 -5.41 12.15 18.54
C ASP A 245 -4.55 11.01 17.98
N PHE A 246 -3.29 10.90 18.45
CA PHE A 246 -2.40 9.83 18.03
C PHE A 246 -2.92 8.46 18.47
N ASP A 247 -3.36 8.31 19.72
CA ASP A 247 -3.92 7.05 20.20
C ASP A 247 -5.20 6.65 19.45
N GLY A 248 -6.09 7.64 19.19
CA GLY A 248 -7.29 7.45 18.38
C GLY A 248 -6.99 7.03 16.93
N HIS A 249 -5.96 7.60 16.30
CA HIS A 249 -5.50 7.20 14.96
C HIS A 249 -4.81 5.83 14.98
N TYR A 250 -3.77 5.64 15.78
CA TYR A 250 -2.86 4.51 15.68
C TYR A 250 -3.43 3.27 16.36
N THR A 251 -3.79 3.37 17.65
CA THR A 251 -4.27 2.22 18.43
C THR A 251 -5.69 1.84 18.01
N HIS A 252 -6.59 2.82 17.89
CA HIS A 252 -8.00 2.54 17.63
C HIS A 252 -8.31 2.34 16.15
N PHE A 253 -7.99 3.27 15.26
CA PHE A 253 -8.32 3.08 13.84
C PHE A 253 -7.34 2.13 13.13
N CYS A 254 -6.03 2.42 13.18
CA CYS A 254 -5.03 1.66 12.43
C CYS A 254 -4.88 0.21 12.92
N LYS A 255 -4.69 -0.01 14.23
CA LYS A 255 -4.43 -1.35 14.79
C LYS A 255 -5.68 -2.18 15.08
N THR A 256 -6.83 -1.56 15.38
CA THR A 256 -8.06 -2.31 15.66
C THR A 256 -8.94 -2.49 14.41
N ILE A 257 -8.89 -1.59 13.42
CA ILE A 257 -9.78 -1.65 12.24
C ILE A 257 -9.00 -2.00 10.97
N LEU A 258 -8.04 -1.16 10.55
CA LEU A 258 -7.34 -1.37 9.28
C LEU A 258 -6.48 -2.64 9.30
N TRP A 259 -5.67 -2.83 10.34
CA TRP A 259 -4.73 -3.96 10.42
C TRP A 259 -5.43 -5.32 10.34
N PRO A 260 -6.47 -5.63 11.14
CA PRO A 260 -7.16 -6.92 11.01
C PRO A 260 -7.81 -7.10 9.64
N VAL A 261 -8.51 -6.09 9.12
CA VAL A 261 -9.22 -6.18 7.83
C VAL A 261 -8.27 -6.42 6.67
N PHE A 262 -7.13 -5.70 6.60
CA PHE A 262 -6.14 -5.90 5.55
C PHE A 262 -5.49 -7.30 5.60
N HIS A 263 -5.52 -7.96 6.78
CA HIS A 263 -5.04 -9.32 7.00
C HIS A 263 -6.16 -10.38 7.11
N TYR A 264 -7.35 -10.08 6.60
CA TYR A 264 -8.49 -11.02 6.49
C TYR A 264 -9.05 -11.49 7.84
N GLN A 265 -8.81 -10.70 8.88
CA GLN A 265 -9.40 -10.89 10.20
C GLN A 265 -10.52 -9.88 10.37
N ILE A 266 -11.73 -10.30 10.05
CA ILE A 266 -12.93 -9.50 10.28
C ILE A 266 -13.32 -9.71 11.75
N PRO A 267 -13.34 -8.66 12.59
CA PRO A 267 -13.71 -8.81 14.00
C PRO A 267 -15.15 -9.33 14.15
N ASP A 268 -15.34 -10.43 14.89
CA ASP A 268 -16.67 -11.05 15.15
C ASP A 268 -17.63 -10.08 15.86
N ASN A 269 -17.08 -9.14 16.62
CA ASN A 269 -17.76 -7.95 17.10
C ASN A 269 -17.08 -6.75 16.42
N PRO A 270 -17.65 -6.14 15.38
CA PRO A 270 -17.24 -4.80 15.04
C PRO A 270 -17.48 -3.99 16.31
N LYS A 271 -16.42 -3.51 16.98
CA LYS A 271 -16.60 -2.41 17.94
C LYS A 271 -17.45 -1.41 17.18
N SER A 272 -18.68 -1.19 17.65
CA SER A 272 -19.84 -0.76 16.84
C SER A 272 -19.49 0.31 15.81
N LYS A 273 -20.28 0.48 14.74
CA LYS A 273 -20.13 1.61 13.78
C LYS A 273 -19.82 2.96 14.47
N ALA A 274 -20.40 3.22 15.65
CA ALA A 274 -20.08 4.42 16.46
C ALA A 274 -18.60 4.53 16.91
N TYR A 275 -17.91 3.43 17.19
CA TYR A 275 -16.49 3.38 17.51
C TYR A 275 -15.61 3.63 16.27
N GLU A 276 -15.99 3.08 15.11
CA GLU A 276 -15.33 3.36 13.83
C GLU A 276 -15.52 4.84 13.45
N ASP A 277 -16.75 5.35 13.49
CA ASP A 277 -17.06 6.76 13.19
C ASP A 277 -16.30 7.73 14.12
N HIS A 278 -16.15 7.38 15.41
CA HIS A 278 -15.37 8.19 16.35
C HIS A 278 -13.87 8.14 16.06
N SER A 279 -13.31 6.95 15.77
CA SER A 279 -11.88 6.78 15.52
C SER A 279 -11.43 7.31 14.14
N TRP A 280 -12.32 7.31 13.15
CA TRP A 280 -12.07 7.85 11.81
C TRP A 280 -11.69 9.34 11.82
N ILE A 281 -12.33 10.14 12.68
CA ILE A 281 -12.05 11.59 12.78
C ILE A 281 -10.58 11.84 13.11
N TYR A 282 -10.02 11.07 14.05
CA TYR A 282 -8.60 11.14 14.40
C TYR A 282 -7.73 10.65 13.23
N TYR A 283 -8.17 9.62 12.50
CA TYR A 283 -7.46 9.16 11.32
C TYR A 283 -7.28 10.28 10.28
N VAL A 284 -8.37 10.97 9.95
CA VAL A 284 -8.38 12.13 9.03
C VAL A 284 -7.50 13.26 9.57
N LYS A 285 -7.62 13.60 10.86
CA LYS A 285 -6.87 14.71 11.49
C LYS A 285 -5.36 14.53 11.41
N ILE A 286 -4.85 13.32 11.69
CA ILE A 286 -3.41 13.03 11.57
C ILE A 286 -2.97 13.08 10.11
N ASN A 287 -3.71 12.47 9.18
CA ASN A 287 -3.39 12.52 7.75
C ASN A 287 -3.33 13.98 7.24
N GLN A 288 -4.27 14.81 7.67
CA GLN A 288 -4.29 16.25 7.33
C GLN A 288 -3.06 16.98 7.87
N ALA A 289 -2.65 16.71 9.12
CA ALA A 289 -1.45 17.32 9.70
C ALA A 289 -0.17 16.95 8.93
N PHE A 290 -0.07 15.71 8.45
CA PHE A 290 1.01 15.28 7.57
C PHE A 290 0.99 16.01 6.22
N ALA A 291 -0.16 16.05 5.55
CA ALA A 291 -0.30 16.72 4.26
C ALA A 291 0.06 18.21 4.34
N GLU A 292 -0.42 18.91 5.37
CA GLU A 292 -0.10 20.33 5.60
C GLU A 292 1.39 20.56 5.89
N ARG A 293 2.02 19.69 6.68
CA ARG A 293 3.46 19.83 7.01
C ARG A 293 4.32 19.64 5.76
N ILE A 294 4.00 18.67 4.92
CA ILE A 294 4.70 18.46 3.65
C ILE A 294 4.46 19.64 2.71
N ALA A 295 3.21 20.08 2.54
CA ALA A 295 2.86 21.16 1.62
C ALA A 295 3.53 22.50 1.95
N ARG A 296 3.75 22.81 3.22
CA ARG A 296 4.47 24.04 3.64
C ARG A 296 5.95 24.03 3.30
N ASN A 297 6.55 22.86 3.12
CA ASN A 297 7.99 22.68 2.92
C ASN A 297 8.35 22.27 1.48
N TRP A 298 7.38 21.80 0.70
CA TRP A 298 7.57 21.34 -0.68
C TRP A 298 7.87 22.49 -1.65
N LYS A 299 8.76 22.25 -2.62
CA LYS A 299 9.05 23.15 -3.74
C LYS A 299 8.81 22.44 -5.07
N LYS A 300 8.56 23.21 -6.13
CA LYS A 300 8.39 22.66 -7.48
C LYS A 300 9.63 21.87 -7.89
N GLY A 301 9.42 20.63 -8.30
CA GLY A 301 10.48 19.68 -8.64
C GLY A 301 10.80 18.68 -7.53
N ASP A 302 10.26 18.82 -6.32
CA ASP A 302 10.44 17.83 -5.25
C ASP A 302 9.47 16.65 -5.39
N SER A 303 9.92 15.46 -4.98
CA SER A 303 9.10 14.23 -4.95
C SER A 303 8.57 13.94 -3.55
N ILE A 304 7.40 13.33 -3.46
CA ILE A 304 6.79 12.93 -2.19
C ILE A 304 6.49 11.43 -2.21
N TRP A 305 7.04 10.69 -1.26
CA TRP A 305 6.83 9.26 -1.06
C TRP A 305 6.04 9.05 0.23
N VAL A 306 4.78 8.63 0.10
CA VAL A 306 3.90 8.32 1.23
C VAL A 306 3.94 6.81 1.49
N GLN A 307 4.17 6.45 2.75
CA GLN A 307 4.45 5.07 3.13
C GLN A 307 3.38 4.52 4.08
N ASP A 308 2.81 3.39 3.68
CA ASP A 308 2.00 2.47 4.48
C ASP A 308 0.57 2.93 4.87
N TYR A 309 -0.19 1.98 5.43
CA TYR A 309 -1.63 2.10 5.71
C TYR A 309 -2.02 3.17 6.75
N HIS A 310 -1.06 3.75 7.45
CA HIS A 310 -1.30 4.84 8.40
C HIS A 310 -1.66 6.16 7.72
N LEU A 311 -1.25 6.32 6.45
CA LEU A 311 -1.27 7.59 5.72
C LEU A 311 -2.03 7.49 4.38
N LEU A 312 -3.08 6.65 4.31
CA LEU A 312 -3.81 6.37 3.07
C LEU A 312 -4.48 7.62 2.46
N LEU A 313 -4.79 8.65 3.26
CA LEU A 313 -5.48 9.86 2.78
C LEU A 313 -4.52 10.96 2.34
N VAL A 314 -3.26 10.89 2.76
CA VAL A 314 -2.25 11.92 2.48
C VAL A 314 -2.09 12.18 0.97
N PRO A 315 -2.06 11.18 0.06
CA PRO A 315 -1.86 11.47 -1.36
C PRO A 315 -2.95 12.39 -1.95
N ALA A 316 -4.23 12.12 -1.66
CA ALA A 316 -5.33 12.96 -2.13
C ALA A 316 -5.34 14.35 -1.48
N MET A 317 -5.03 14.43 -0.18
CA MET A 317 -4.91 15.72 0.52
C MET A 317 -3.77 16.57 -0.06
N LEU A 318 -2.63 15.96 -0.37
CA LEU A 318 -1.51 16.61 -1.03
C LEU A 318 -1.85 17.04 -2.44
N ARG A 319 -2.50 16.20 -3.25
CA ARG A 319 -2.88 16.55 -4.62
C ARG A 319 -3.78 17.79 -4.66
N LYS A 320 -4.69 17.93 -3.68
CA LYS A 320 -5.55 19.13 -3.53
C LYS A 320 -4.75 20.40 -3.21
N LEU A 321 -3.69 20.29 -2.41
CA LEU A 321 -2.84 21.42 -2.04
C LEU A 321 -1.76 21.72 -3.09
N LEU A 322 -1.26 20.68 -3.75
CA LEU A 322 -0.13 20.68 -4.68
C LEU A 322 -0.50 19.87 -5.95
N PRO A 323 -1.24 20.48 -6.91
CA PRO A 323 -1.67 19.79 -8.12
C PRO A 323 -0.51 19.23 -8.96
N ASP A 324 0.62 19.95 -9.03
CA ASP A 324 1.80 19.58 -9.83
C ASP A 324 2.73 18.56 -9.15
N ALA A 325 2.47 18.17 -7.89
CA ALA A 325 3.44 17.38 -7.13
C ALA A 325 3.62 15.96 -7.67
N GLN A 326 4.86 15.49 -7.66
CA GLN A 326 5.18 14.09 -7.94
C GLN A 326 4.96 13.26 -6.67
N ILE A 327 3.88 12.47 -6.63
CA ILE A 327 3.44 11.73 -5.44
C ILE A 327 3.48 10.22 -5.73
N GLY A 328 4.30 9.49 -4.99
CA GLY A 328 4.28 8.03 -4.94
C GLY A 328 3.70 7.55 -3.61
N PHE A 329 2.87 6.51 -3.65
CA PHE A 329 2.37 5.82 -2.47
C PHE A 329 2.81 4.36 -2.49
N PHE A 330 3.29 3.82 -1.38
CA PHE A 330 3.66 2.40 -1.29
C PHE A 330 3.04 1.74 -0.06
N LEU A 331 2.33 0.62 -0.26
CA LEU A 331 1.73 -0.17 0.82
C LEU A 331 2.62 -1.34 1.21
N HIS A 332 3.07 -1.36 2.47
CA HIS A 332 3.99 -2.41 2.96
C HIS A 332 3.26 -3.68 3.40
N ILE A 333 2.03 -3.53 3.89
CA ILE A 333 1.16 -4.64 4.31
C ILE A 333 0.41 -5.28 3.11
N ALA A 334 -0.30 -6.37 3.36
CA ALA A 334 -1.15 -6.99 2.34
C ALA A 334 -2.34 -6.09 1.96
N PHE A 335 -2.85 -6.22 0.73
CA PHE A 335 -4.11 -5.58 0.32
C PHE A 335 -5.23 -6.62 0.17
N PRO A 336 -6.40 -6.41 0.82
CA PRO A 336 -7.46 -7.40 0.83
C PRO A 336 -8.29 -7.44 -0.44
N SER A 337 -8.99 -8.55 -0.67
CA SER A 337 -9.95 -8.65 -1.76
C SER A 337 -11.10 -7.64 -1.58
N SER A 338 -11.79 -7.34 -2.68
CA SER A 338 -12.92 -6.41 -2.65
C SER A 338 -14.05 -6.83 -1.70
N GLU A 339 -14.21 -8.12 -1.39
CA GLU A 339 -15.21 -8.60 -0.45
C GLU A 339 -14.90 -8.18 0.98
N VAL A 340 -13.65 -8.39 1.39
CA VAL A 340 -13.17 -8.02 2.73
C VAL A 340 -13.04 -6.50 2.85
N PHE A 341 -12.54 -5.82 1.81
CA PHE A 341 -12.39 -4.35 1.83
C PHE A 341 -13.75 -3.63 1.96
N ARG A 342 -14.83 -4.21 1.42
CA ARG A 342 -16.19 -3.65 1.55
C ARG A 342 -16.70 -3.59 2.99
N CYS A 343 -16.12 -4.37 3.90
CA CYS A 343 -16.46 -4.33 5.33
C CYS A 343 -16.08 -3.00 5.99
N LEU A 344 -15.14 -2.24 5.43
CA LEU A 344 -14.78 -0.91 5.93
C LEU A 344 -15.91 0.10 5.64
N ALA A 345 -16.28 0.89 6.64
CA ALA A 345 -17.26 1.97 6.44
C ALA A 345 -16.69 3.10 5.56
N PRO A 346 -15.49 3.67 5.80
CA PRO A 346 -14.91 4.74 4.99
C PRO A 346 -14.16 4.22 3.75
N ARG A 347 -14.66 3.14 3.13
CA ARG A 347 -13.98 2.46 2.02
C ARG A 347 -13.77 3.35 0.79
N LYS A 348 -14.67 4.28 0.51
CA LYS A 348 -14.54 5.17 -0.67
C LYS A 348 -13.43 6.17 -0.44
N GLU A 349 -13.45 6.81 0.73
CA GLU A 349 -12.51 7.82 1.17
C GLU A 349 -11.07 7.26 1.23
N LEU A 350 -10.92 6.02 1.69
CA LEU A 350 -9.62 5.34 1.71
C LEU A 350 -9.06 5.11 0.29
N LEU A 351 -9.90 4.63 -0.64
CA LEU A 351 -9.47 4.40 -2.03
C LEU A 351 -9.17 5.72 -2.74
N GLU A 352 -10.06 6.70 -2.64
CA GLU A 352 -9.85 8.05 -3.19
C GLU A 352 -8.59 8.70 -2.61
N GLY A 353 -8.34 8.49 -1.31
CA GLY A 353 -7.12 8.88 -0.61
C GLY A 353 -5.86 8.38 -1.31
N MET A 354 -5.79 7.08 -1.59
CA MET A 354 -4.67 6.43 -2.26
C MET A 354 -4.53 6.91 -3.71
N LEU A 355 -5.66 7.08 -4.41
CA LEU A 355 -5.70 7.50 -5.81
C LEU A 355 -5.09 8.87 -6.03
N GLY A 356 -4.92 9.72 -5.02
CA GLY A 356 -4.20 11.00 -5.15
C GLY A 356 -2.74 10.91 -5.64
N ALA A 357 -2.13 9.73 -5.55
CA ALA A 357 -0.79 9.47 -6.05
C ALA A 357 -0.73 9.39 -7.59
N ASN A 358 0.46 9.60 -8.16
CA ASN A 358 0.77 9.29 -9.57
C ASN A 358 1.06 7.79 -9.74
N LEU A 359 1.77 7.20 -8.76
CA LEU A 359 2.14 5.79 -8.71
C LEU A 359 1.75 5.19 -7.35
N ILE A 360 1.05 4.06 -7.40
CA ILE A 360 0.72 3.23 -6.24
C ILE A 360 1.50 1.92 -6.34
N GLY A 361 2.32 1.63 -5.34
CA GLY A 361 3.15 0.43 -5.27
C GLY A 361 2.67 -0.59 -4.24
N PHE A 362 2.72 -1.86 -4.59
CA PHE A 362 2.44 -3.00 -3.69
C PHE A 362 3.57 -4.02 -3.67
N GLN A 363 3.53 -4.94 -2.70
CA GLN A 363 4.53 -6.01 -2.56
C GLN A 363 4.40 -7.12 -3.61
N THR A 364 3.18 -7.42 -4.08
CA THR A 364 2.88 -8.54 -5.00
C THR A 364 1.84 -8.16 -6.06
N ASP A 365 1.84 -8.87 -7.19
CA ASP A 365 0.84 -8.70 -8.26
C ASP A 365 -0.58 -9.06 -7.81
N GLU A 366 -0.72 -9.95 -6.83
CA GLU A 366 -2.01 -10.28 -6.21
C GLU A 366 -2.65 -9.03 -5.59
N TYR A 367 -1.86 -8.26 -4.83
CA TYR A 367 -2.35 -7.05 -4.17
C TYR A 367 -2.67 -5.94 -5.17
N CYS A 368 -1.89 -5.82 -6.24
CA CYS A 368 -2.22 -4.94 -7.37
C CYS A 368 -3.59 -5.27 -7.97
N ARG A 369 -3.84 -6.54 -8.29
CA ARG A 369 -5.12 -6.99 -8.85
C ARG A 369 -6.28 -6.76 -7.89
N HIS A 370 -6.11 -7.06 -6.60
CA HIS A 370 -7.12 -6.80 -5.59
C HIS A 370 -7.46 -5.30 -5.50
N PHE A 371 -6.46 -4.42 -5.52
CA PHE A 371 -6.66 -2.98 -5.50
C PHE A 371 -7.41 -2.47 -6.74
N LEU A 372 -6.98 -2.88 -7.93
CA LEU A 372 -7.62 -2.53 -9.20
C LEU A 372 -9.09 -2.96 -9.24
N GLN A 373 -9.37 -4.21 -8.86
CA GLN A 373 -10.73 -4.76 -8.80
C GLN A 373 -11.59 -4.04 -7.73
N THR A 374 -11.00 -3.72 -6.59
CA THR A 374 -11.68 -3.00 -5.50
C THR A 374 -12.06 -1.59 -5.91
N CYS A 375 -11.15 -0.86 -6.58
CA CYS A 375 -11.45 0.46 -7.13
C CYS A 375 -12.54 0.38 -8.21
N SER A 376 -12.43 -0.56 -9.14
CA SER A 376 -13.43 -0.72 -10.19
C SER A 376 -14.82 -1.01 -9.62
N ARG A 377 -14.95 -1.88 -8.62
CA ARG A 377 -16.25 -2.24 -8.01
C ARG A 377 -16.85 -1.14 -7.12
N ILE A 378 -16.02 -0.45 -6.32
CA ILE A 378 -16.52 0.52 -5.32
C ILE A 378 -16.65 1.92 -5.88
N LEU A 379 -15.71 2.34 -6.72
CA LEU A 379 -15.66 3.67 -7.32
C LEU A 379 -16.19 3.71 -8.76
N SER A 380 -16.49 2.54 -9.36
CA SER A 380 -16.99 2.43 -10.74
C SER A 380 -16.05 3.06 -11.78
N VAL A 381 -14.74 3.00 -11.50
CA VAL A 381 -13.68 3.46 -12.41
C VAL A 381 -13.19 2.32 -13.29
N GLU A 382 -12.68 2.65 -14.47
CA GLU A 382 -12.10 1.65 -15.36
C GLU A 382 -10.72 1.22 -14.88
N ALA A 383 -10.57 -0.08 -14.64
CA ALA A 383 -9.30 -0.70 -14.29
C ALA A 383 -8.68 -1.35 -15.52
N THR A 384 -7.41 -1.03 -15.75
CA THR A 384 -6.55 -1.67 -16.75
C THR A 384 -5.44 -2.43 -16.03
N ASN A 385 -4.66 -3.23 -16.75
CA ASN A 385 -3.52 -3.95 -16.17
C ASN A 385 -2.42 -3.02 -15.61
N GLU A 386 -2.30 -1.80 -16.15
CA GLU A 386 -1.26 -0.84 -15.77
C GLU A 386 -1.70 0.13 -14.66
N GLY A 387 -3.00 0.22 -14.38
CA GLY A 387 -3.53 1.24 -13.49
C GLY A 387 -5.01 1.53 -13.68
N LEU A 388 -5.45 2.62 -13.06
CA LEU A 388 -6.84 3.07 -13.06
C LEU A 388 -6.97 4.33 -13.90
N GLN A 389 -7.94 4.32 -14.80
CA GLN A 389 -8.32 5.52 -15.52
C GLN A 389 -9.33 6.31 -14.70
N MET A 390 -8.95 7.52 -14.30
CA MET A 390 -9.85 8.53 -13.73
C MET A 390 -10.27 9.51 -14.82
N GLU A 391 -11.27 10.35 -14.51
CA GLU A 391 -11.78 11.38 -15.43
C GLU A 391 -10.73 12.41 -15.84
N ASP A 392 -9.84 12.76 -14.90
CA ASP A 392 -8.84 13.81 -15.05
C ASP A 392 -7.43 13.26 -15.33
N ARG A 393 -7.14 12.04 -14.89
CA ARG A 393 -5.78 11.44 -14.96
C ARG A 393 -5.78 9.93 -14.97
N PHE A 394 -4.62 9.36 -15.29
CA PHE A 394 -4.35 7.94 -15.14
C PHE A 394 -3.50 7.71 -13.88
N VAL A 395 -3.85 6.73 -13.04
CA VAL A 395 -3.09 6.38 -11.83
C VAL A 395 -2.43 5.03 -12.04
N ASN A 396 -1.10 5.00 -12.11
CA ASN A 396 -0.36 3.76 -12.33
C ASN A 396 -0.29 2.92 -11.06
N VAL A 397 -0.44 1.60 -11.23
CA VAL A 397 -0.32 0.62 -10.15
C VAL A 397 0.74 -0.40 -10.55
N ALA A 398 1.72 -0.64 -9.68
CA ALA A 398 2.82 -1.55 -9.97
C ALA A 398 3.34 -2.29 -8.74
N THR A 399 4.07 -3.38 -8.98
CA THR A 399 4.62 -4.26 -7.96
C THR A 399 6.10 -3.96 -7.72
N PHE A 400 6.48 -3.74 -6.45
CA PHE A 400 7.85 -3.55 -6.03
C PHE A 400 8.11 -4.32 -4.73
N PRO A 401 8.55 -5.60 -4.79
CA PRO A 401 8.83 -6.37 -3.60
C PRO A 401 10.02 -5.78 -2.85
N ILE A 402 9.82 -5.37 -1.60
CA ILE A 402 10.92 -4.88 -0.75
C ILE A 402 11.78 -6.07 -0.28
N GLY A 403 13.10 -5.89 -0.22
CA GLY A 403 14.00 -6.90 0.35
C GLY A 403 14.94 -6.33 1.40
N ILE A 404 16.15 -6.90 1.49
CA ILE A 404 17.15 -6.57 2.51
C ILE A 404 18.32 -5.78 1.93
N ASP A 405 19.26 -5.37 2.77
CA ASP A 405 20.54 -4.73 2.38
C ASP A 405 21.72 -5.71 2.56
N PRO A 406 22.03 -6.54 1.53
CA PRO A 406 23.11 -7.53 1.61
C PRO A 406 24.44 -6.97 2.13
N THR A 407 24.77 -5.73 1.74
CA THR A 407 26.08 -5.14 2.04
C THR A 407 26.27 -4.86 3.52
N SER A 408 25.28 -4.23 4.14
CA SER A 408 25.31 -3.93 5.57
C SER A 408 25.10 -5.19 6.42
N TRP A 409 24.33 -6.16 5.92
CA TRP A 409 24.18 -7.47 6.56
C TRP A 409 25.51 -8.23 6.64
N ASP A 410 26.29 -8.27 5.55
CA ASP A 410 27.59 -8.96 5.54
C ASP A 410 28.59 -8.29 6.50
N LYS A 411 28.63 -6.95 6.51
CA LYS A 411 29.45 -6.18 7.46
C LYS A 411 29.10 -6.50 8.93
N ARG A 412 27.81 -6.56 9.26
CA ARG A 412 27.41 -6.86 10.65
C ARG A 412 27.68 -8.30 11.05
N ARG A 413 27.51 -9.26 10.13
CA ARG A 413 27.81 -10.69 10.38
C ARG A 413 29.29 -10.94 10.73
N GLN A 414 30.21 -10.09 10.26
CA GLN A 414 31.65 -10.16 10.55
C GLN A 414 32.05 -9.63 11.93
N ALA A 415 31.11 -9.05 12.69
CA ALA A 415 31.44 -8.46 13.99
C ALA A 415 31.75 -9.53 15.05
N GLY A 416 32.74 -9.25 15.92
CA GLY A 416 33.24 -10.24 16.88
C GLY A 416 32.22 -10.64 17.96
N ASP A 417 31.27 -9.77 18.28
CA ASP A 417 30.15 -10.08 19.18
C ASP A 417 29.21 -11.14 18.56
N VAL A 418 28.93 -11.06 17.25
CA VAL A 418 28.15 -12.06 16.51
C VAL A 418 28.88 -13.40 16.47
N GLU A 419 30.18 -13.41 16.17
CA GLU A 419 31.00 -14.63 16.14
C GLU A 419 30.98 -15.38 17.49
N GLN A 420 31.09 -14.65 18.59
CA GLN A 420 31.04 -15.22 19.95
C GLN A 420 29.67 -15.84 20.26
N TRP A 421 28.58 -15.21 19.83
CA TRP A 421 27.24 -15.78 19.95
C TRP A 421 27.05 -17.02 19.06
N ILE A 422 27.57 -17.01 17.83
CA ILE A 422 27.56 -18.18 16.93
C ILE A 422 28.24 -19.37 17.62
N ARG A 423 29.42 -19.15 18.22
CA ARG A 423 30.14 -20.20 18.96
C ARG A 423 29.31 -20.72 20.15
N THR A 424 28.77 -19.81 20.95
CA THR A 424 27.99 -20.14 22.16
C THR A 424 26.74 -20.96 21.83
N ILE A 425 26.00 -20.59 20.79
CA ILE A 425 24.80 -21.32 20.37
C ILE A 425 25.19 -22.67 19.73
N SER A 426 26.25 -22.70 18.92
CA SER A 426 26.73 -23.94 18.27
C SER A 426 27.19 -24.99 19.28
N GLU A 427 27.97 -24.60 20.29
CA GLU A 427 28.44 -25.50 21.35
C GLU A 427 27.28 -26.06 22.17
N ARG A 428 26.29 -25.22 22.50
CA ARG A 428 25.12 -25.63 23.29
C ARG A 428 24.23 -26.65 22.59
N TYR A 429 24.02 -26.49 21.29
CA TYR A 429 23.12 -27.33 20.50
C TYR A 429 23.89 -28.31 19.60
N GLN A 430 25.09 -28.69 20.02
CA GLN A 430 25.91 -29.65 19.29
C GLN A 430 25.16 -30.98 19.10
N GLY A 431 25.14 -31.50 17.87
CA GLY A 431 24.44 -32.73 17.52
C GLY A 431 22.91 -32.61 17.44
N LYS A 432 22.34 -31.40 17.58
CA LYS A 432 20.90 -31.15 17.40
C LYS A 432 20.62 -30.36 16.13
N ARG A 433 19.44 -30.57 15.55
CA ARG A 433 18.85 -29.76 14.48
C ARG A 433 18.07 -28.59 15.06
N LEU A 434 18.31 -27.39 14.54
CA LEU A 434 17.68 -26.17 15.01
C LEU A 434 16.65 -25.66 14.00
N ILE A 435 15.40 -25.56 14.43
CA ILE A 435 14.37 -24.82 13.72
C ILE A 435 14.24 -23.48 14.42
N VAL A 436 14.36 -22.38 13.68
CA VAL A 436 14.25 -21.03 14.23
C VAL A 436 13.01 -20.35 13.69
N SER A 437 12.36 -19.59 14.56
CA SER A 437 11.28 -18.69 14.15
C SER A 437 11.23 -17.46 15.04
N ARG A 438 10.94 -16.31 14.44
CA ARG A 438 10.81 -15.03 15.13
C ARG A 438 9.56 -14.34 14.62
N ASP A 439 8.59 -14.14 15.51
CA ASP A 439 7.32 -13.52 15.14
C ASP A 439 6.77 -12.68 16.30
N LYS A 440 5.93 -11.71 15.95
CA LYS A 440 5.13 -10.98 16.93
C LYS A 440 3.98 -11.86 17.41
N ILE A 441 3.63 -11.76 18.69
CA ILE A 441 2.41 -12.41 19.22
C ILE A 441 1.20 -11.64 18.67
N ASP A 442 0.77 -12.05 17.50
CA ASP A 442 -0.36 -11.48 16.77
C ASP A 442 -1.11 -12.63 16.08
N GLN A 443 -2.43 -12.49 15.96
CA GLN A 443 -3.30 -13.51 15.36
C GLN A 443 -2.87 -13.80 13.92
N VAL A 444 -2.36 -12.79 13.21
CA VAL A 444 -1.93 -12.87 11.82
C VAL A 444 -0.64 -13.68 11.64
N ARG A 445 0.23 -13.73 12.65
CA ARG A 445 1.57 -14.34 12.56
C ARG A 445 1.57 -15.87 12.67
N GLY A 446 0.45 -16.47 13.01
CA GLY A 446 0.26 -17.92 12.95
C GLY A 446 1.15 -18.75 13.90
N ILE A 447 1.59 -18.17 15.02
CA ILE A 447 2.41 -18.90 16.03
C ILE A 447 1.68 -20.13 16.54
N ARG A 448 0.37 -20.02 16.77
CA ARG A 448 -0.48 -21.15 17.21
C ARG A 448 -0.38 -22.33 16.23
N GLN A 449 -0.60 -22.06 14.94
CA GLN A 449 -0.55 -23.05 13.87
C GLN A 449 0.84 -23.71 13.78
N LYS A 450 1.91 -22.92 13.94
CA LYS A 450 3.29 -23.41 13.98
C LYS A 450 3.51 -24.42 15.09
N LEU A 451 3.12 -24.08 16.32
CA LEU A 451 3.33 -24.94 17.48
C LEU A 451 2.52 -26.24 17.38
N LEU A 452 1.28 -26.18 16.89
CA LEU A 452 0.45 -27.37 16.66
C LEU A 452 1.06 -28.28 15.58
N SER A 453 1.61 -27.70 14.52
CA SER A 453 2.30 -28.45 13.45
C SER A 453 3.58 -29.10 13.97
N TYR A 454 4.33 -28.40 14.81
CA TYR A 454 5.53 -28.95 15.46
C TYR A 454 5.20 -30.09 16.43
N GLU A 455 4.13 -29.94 17.21
CA GLU A 455 3.61 -31.01 18.07
C GLU A 455 3.23 -32.25 17.25
N LEU A 456 2.53 -32.06 16.13
CA LEU A 456 2.18 -33.15 15.22
C LEU A 456 3.42 -33.81 14.63
N PHE A 457 4.41 -33.03 14.20
CA PHE A 457 5.69 -33.53 13.69
C PHE A 457 6.41 -34.44 14.70
N LEU A 458 6.53 -34.01 15.96
CA LEU A 458 7.17 -34.82 17.02
C LEU A 458 6.41 -36.12 17.29
N ASN A 459 5.08 -36.11 17.14
CA ASN A 459 4.25 -37.29 17.29
C ASN A 459 4.40 -38.26 16.11
N SER A 460 4.38 -37.74 14.88
CA SER A 460 4.45 -38.51 13.64
C SER A 460 5.83 -39.08 13.32
N TYR A 461 6.91 -38.40 13.74
CA TYR A 461 8.29 -38.79 13.45
C TYR A 461 9.11 -38.96 14.75
N PRO A 462 8.98 -40.11 15.44
CA PRO A 462 9.64 -40.35 16.72
C PRO A 462 11.18 -40.23 16.69
N GLU A 463 11.80 -40.46 15.52
CA GLU A 463 13.25 -40.35 15.31
C GLU A 463 13.80 -38.95 15.58
N TRP A 464 12.96 -37.92 15.41
CA TRP A 464 13.36 -36.53 15.60
C TRP A 464 13.19 -36.02 17.04
N ARG A 465 12.45 -36.73 17.90
CA ARG A 465 12.03 -36.26 19.24
C ARG A 465 13.14 -35.78 20.14
N GLU A 466 14.32 -36.39 20.07
CA GLU A 466 15.49 -36.00 20.85
C GLU A 466 16.56 -35.31 20.01
N GLN A 467 16.35 -35.14 18.70
CA GLN A 467 17.34 -34.60 17.78
C GLN A 467 17.05 -33.16 17.36
N VAL A 468 15.81 -32.68 17.50
CA VAL A 468 15.36 -31.37 17.01
C VAL A 468 15.00 -30.42 18.15
N VAL A 469 15.31 -29.14 17.97
CA VAL A 469 14.89 -28.06 18.88
C VAL A 469 14.26 -26.94 18.07
N LEU A 470 13.02 -26.58 18.38
CA LEU A 470 12.37 -25.37 17.89
C LEU A 470 12.67 -24.22 18.86
N ILE A 471 13.29 -23.17 18.35
CA ILE A 471 13.50 -21.91 19.06
C ILE A 471 12.52 -20.88 18.49
N GLN A 472 11.46 -20.60 19.26
CA GLN A 472 10.46 -19.59 18.91
C GLN A 472 10.71 -18.33 19.73
N VAL A 473 11.12 -17.26 19.05
CA VAL A 473 11.18 -15.92 19.61
C VAL A 473 9.82 -15.25 19.39
N ALA A 474 9.14 -14.90 20.47
CA ALA A 474 7.78 -14.38 20.45
C ALA A 474 7.75 -13.02 21.13
N THR A 475 7.66 -11.96 20.34
CA THR A 475 7.77 -10.59 20.86
C THR A 475 6.37 -10.01 21.07
N SER A 476 6.07 -9.57 22.29
CA SER A 476 4.73 -9.07 22.65
C SER A 476 4.61 -7.58 22.35
N THR A 477 3.67 -7.19 21.50
CA THR A 477 3.43 -5.79 21.11
C THR A 477 2.01 -5.30 21.40
N THR A 478 1.08 -6.21 21.64
CA THR A 478 -0.35 -5.93 21.77
C THR A 478 -0.92 -6.61 23.01
N GLU A 479 -1.87 -5.97 23.69
CA GLU A 479 -2.62 -6.56 24.80
C GLU A 479 -3.61 -7.61 24.25
N GLN A 480 -3.12 -8.76 23.78
CA GLN A 480 -3.92 -9.93 23.41
C GLN A 480 -3.69 -11.07 24.40
N PRO A 481 -4.16 -10.94 25.66
CA PRO A 481 -3.88 -11.91 26.71
C PRO A 481 -4.45 -13.30 26.39
N GLU A 482 -5.56 -13.38 25.66
CA GLU A 482 -6.18 -14.64 25.26
C GLU A 482 -5.30 -15.43 24.29
N LEU A 483 -4.75 -14.78 23.26
CA LEU A 483 -3.84 -15.42 22.31
C LEU A 483 -2.54 -15.84 23.01
N GLU A 484 -2.00 -14.99 23.86
CA GLU A 484 -0.79 -15.29 24.61
C GLU A 484 -0.99 -16.51 25.52
N ALA A 485 -2.12 -16.59 26.22
CA ALA A 485 -2.48 -17.74 27.05
C ALA A 485 -2.57 -19.03 26.21
N MET A 486 -3.32 -19.01 25.10
CA MET A 486 -3.46 -20.17 24.20
C MET A 486 -2.10 -20.66 23.67
N VAL A 487 -1.23 -19.75 23.22
CA VAL A 487 0.11 -20.09 22.73
C VAL A 487 0.98 -20.67 23.85
N SER A 488 0.91 -20.08 25.04
CA SER A 488 1.66 -20.55 26.21
C SER A 488 1.22 -21.96 26.64
N ASP A 489 -0.08 -22.25 26.60
CA ASP A 489 -0.63 -23.56 26.94
C ASP A 489 -0.15 -24.65 25.97
N ILE A 490 -0.13 -24.35 24.67
CA ILE A 490 0.40 -25.28 23.65
C ILE A 490 1.90 -25.49 23.86
N ALA A 491 2.66 -24.42 24.11
CA ALA A 491 4.09 -24.52 24.36
C ALA A 491 4.40 -25.38 25.59
N MET A 492 3.63 -25.21 26.67
CA MET A 492 3.73 -26.02 27.88
C MET A 492 3.41 -27.49 27.59
N ARG A 493 2.34 -27.77 26.83
CA ARG A 493 1.93 -29.14 26.47
C ARG A 493 3.00 -29.87 25.66
N ILE A 494 3.62 -29.22 24.68
CA ILE A 494 4.71 -29.79 23.88
C ILE A 494 5.87 -30.18 24.79
N ASN A 495 6.31 -29.25 25.64
CA ASN A 495 7.44 -29.50 26.53
C ASN A 495 7.10 -30.55 27.59
N SER A 496 5.90 -30.58 28.17
CA SER A 496 5.53 -31.60 29.16
C SER A 496 5.49 -33.01 28.57
N THR A 497 5.17 -33.14 27.28
CA THR A 497 5.01 -34.44 26.61
C THR A 497 6.34 -34.98 26.08
N HIS A 498 7.21 -34.10 25.59
CA HIS A 498 8.39 -34.50 24.83
C HIS A 498 9.73 -34.11 25.47
N SER A 499 9.76 -33.31 26.54
CA SER A 499 11.03 -32.98 27.22
C SER A 499 11.54 -34.17 28.02
N THR A 500 12.87 -34.32 28.04
CA THR A 500 13.60 -35.24 28.91
C THR A 500 14.58 -34.46 29.78
N LEU A 501 15.28 -35.13 30.70
CA LEU A 501 16.29 -34.47 31.53
C LEU A 501 17.42 -33.83 30.70
N ALA A 502 17.70 -34.39 29.52
CA ALA A 502 18.80 -33.96 28.65
C ALA A 502 18.34 -33.21 27.39
N HIS A 503 17.03 -33.09 27.16
CA HIS A 503 16.49 -32.54 25.92
C HIS A 503 15.21 -31.73 26.15
N GLN A 504 15.21 -30.50 25.62
CA GLN A 504 14.04 -29.64 25.57
C GLN A 504 13.69 -29.37 24.10
N PRO A 505 12.56 -29.88 23.58
CA PRO A 505 12.21 -29.79 22.17
C PRO A 505 11.73 -28.39 21.76
N LEU A 506 11.17 -27.60 22.68
CA LEU A 506 10.72 -26.24 22.40
C LEU A 506 11.31 -25.22 23.39
N VAL A 507 12.04 -24.25 22.86
CA VAL A 507 12.50 -23.05 23.58
C VAL A 507 11.64 -21.88 23.16
N PHE A 508 10.76 -21.42 24.05
CA PHE A 508 9.82 -20.33 23.78
C PHE A 508 10.24 -19.06 24.52
N LEU A 509 10.71 -18.05 23.78
CA LEU A 509 11.29 -16.83 24.34
C LEU A 509 10.30 -15.66 24.20
N LYS A 510 9.70 -15.22 25.30
CA LYS A 510 8.80 -14.05 25.38
C LYS A 510 9.55 -12.71 25.52
N GLN A 511 10.69 -12.57 24.85
CA GLN A 511 11.53 -11.38 24.97
C GLN A 511 12.17 -11.06 23.63
N ASP A 512 12.52 -9.78 23.46
CA ASP A 512 13.29 -9.34 22.31
C ASP A 512 14.73 -9.86 22.42
N LEU A 513 15.31 -10.21 21.28
CA LEU A 513 16.72 -10.59 21.19
C LEU A 513 17.55 -9.37 20.82
N ALA A 514 18.73 -9.27 21.42
CA ALA A 514 19.73 -8.32 20.93
C ALA A 514 20.09 -8.68 19.48
N PHE A 515 20.36 -7.67 18.65
CA PHE A 515 20.61 -7.89 17.22
C PHE A 515 21.72 -8.92 16.93
N PRO A 516 22.85 -8.96 17.66
CA PRO A 516 23.87 -10.00 17.48
C PRO A 516 23.38 -11.42 17.76
N GLN A 517 22.54 -11.59 18.79
CA GLN A 517 21.97 -12.88 19.14
C GLN A 517 21.02 -13.37 18.04
N TYR A 518 20.22 -12.46 17.49
CA TYR A 518 19.35 -12.76 16.36
C TYR A 518 20.13 -13.21 15.12
N LEU A 519 21.17 -12.45 14.74
CA LEU A 519 22.05 -12.79 13.61
C LEU A 519 22.71 -14.15 13.79
N ALA A 520 23.26 -14.40 14.98
CA ALA A 520 23.87 -15.68 15.31
C ALA A 520 22.86 -16.82 15.20
N LEU A 521 21.65 -16.62 15.76
CA LEU A 521 20.58 -17.62 15.77
C LEU A 521 20.15 -18.03 14.36
N ILE A 522 19.87 -17.08 13.47
CA ILE A 522 19.48 -17.38 12.08
C ILE A 522 20.63 -17.96 11.25
N SER A 523 21.90 -17.67 11.61
CA SER A 523 23.06 -18.23 10.92
C SER A 523 23.32 -19.70 11.27
N VAL A 524 23.02 -20.13 12.51
CA VAL A 524 23.22 -21.52 12.95
C VAL A 524 22.01 -22.43 12.75
N ALA A 525 20.88 -21.88 12.32
CA ALA A 525 19.63 -22.61 12.13
C ALA A 525 19.73 -23.61 10.96
N ASP A 526 19.19 -24.82 11.15
CA ASP A 526 19.05 -25.82 10.08
C ASP A 526 17.79 -25.58 9.23
N ALA A 527 16.77 -24.96 9.83
CA ALA A 527 15.59 -24.50 9.12
C ALA A 527 15.00 -23.22 9.72
N LEU A 528 14.41 -22.37 8.89
CA LEU A 528 13.53 -21.28 9.30
C LEU A 528 12.09 -21.66 8.98
N MET A 529 11.19 -21.48 9.93
CA MET A 529 9.76 -21.74 9.73
C MET A 529 8.93 -20.47 9.91
N ILE A 530 8.23 -20.06 8.85
CA ILE A 530 7.34 -18.90 8.82
C ILE A 530 5.92 -19.36 8.45
N THR A 531 4.96 -19.22 9.37
CA THR A 531 3.57 -19.67 9.21
C THR A 531 2.56 -18.53 9.29
N SER A 532 2.96 -17.33 8.86
CA SER A 532 2.07 -16.16 8.86
C SER A 532 0.83 -16.45 8.00
N LEU A 533 -0.34 -16.13 8.53
CA LEU A 533 -1.64 -16.40 7.90
C LEU A 533 -1.93 -15.46 6.73
N ARG A 534 -1.39 -14.24 6.80
CA ARG A 534 -1.40 -13.26 5.70
C ARG A 534 -0.35 -12.22 6.01
N GLU A 535 0.53 -11.87 5.08
CA GLU A 535 1.52 -10.82 5.30
C GLU A 535 1.96 -10.17 3.99
N GLY A 536 2.18 -8.85 4.02
CA GLY A 536 2.67 -8.10 2.86
C GLY A 536 4.02 -8.59 2.34
N MET A 537 5.04 -8.66 3.20
CA MET A 537 6.37 -9.22 2.90
C MET A 537 7.02 -9.72 4.19
N ASN A 538 7.71 -10.88 4.17
CA ASN A 538 8.39 -11.41 5.35
C ASN A 538 9.91 -11.25 5.24
N LEU A 539 10.45 -10.13 5.75
CA LEU A 539 11.89 -9.85 5.61
C LEU A 539 12.78 -10.84 6.38
N THR A 540 12.30 -11.42 7.48
CA THR A 540 12.99 -12.47 8.24
C THR A 540 13.41 -13.65 7.35
N SER A 541 12.58 -14.02 6.38
CA SER A 541 12.90 -15.08 5.42
C SER A 541 14.06 -14.72 4.47
N HIS A 542 14.13 -13.46 4.02
CA HIS A 542 15.23 -12.95 3.20
C HIS A 542 16.52 -12.86 4.01
N GLU A 543 16.43 -12.38 5.26
CA GLU A 543 17.54 -12.28 6.22
C GLU A 543 18.15 -13.66 6.50
N PHE A 544 17.30 -14.67 6.74
CA PHE A 544 17.73 -16.06 6.92
C PHE A 544 18.44 -16.60 5.69
N VAL A 545 17.80 -16.56 4.50
CA VAL A 545 18.40 -17.09 3.26
C VAL A 545 19.79 -16.48 3.02
N TYR A 546 19.95 -15.18 3.26
CA TYR A 546 21.23 -14.50 3.12
C TYR A 546 22.28 -14.98 4.12
N CYS A 547 21.88 -15.32 5.34
CA CYS A 547 22.79 -15.81 6.39
C CYS A 547 23.21 -17.29 6.23
N GLN A 548 22.64 -18.03 5.28
CA GLN A 548 22.82 -19.48 5.11
C GLN A 548 23.97 -19.87 4.15
N ASP A 549 24.87 -18.94 3.85
CA ASP A 549 26.04 -19.13 2.96
C ASP A 549 27.11 -20.09 3.49
N GLY A 550 27.04 -20.47 4.77
CA GLY A 550 28.00 -21.36 5.39
C GLY A 550 29.37 -20.73 5.65
N LYS A 551 29.53 -19.40 5.60
CA LYS A 551 30.81 -18.75 5.94
C LYS A 551 31.05 -18.65 7.44
N TYR A 552 29.99 -18.35 8.20
CA TYR A 552 30.05 -18.10 9.64
C TYR A 552 29.28 -19.17 10.42
N HIS A 553 29.80 -20.40 10.36
CA HIS A 553 29.32 -21.52 11.15
C HIS A 553 30.34 -21.79 12.27
N GLY A 554 29.89 -22.03 13.50
CA GLY A 554 30.78 -22.29 14.64
C GLY A 554 31.50 -23.65 14.51
N SER A 555 31.51 -24.45 15.57
CA SER A 555 32.11 -25.80 15.52
C SER A 555 31.36 -26.82 14.64
N GLY A 556 30.22 -26.44 14.03
CA GLY A 556 29.39 -27.34 13.21
C GLY A 556 29.39 -26.95 11.74
N ASN A 557 29.49 -27.93 10.83
CA ASN A 557 29.42 -27.74 9.37
C ASN A 557 27.97 -27.49 8.87
N LYS A 558 27.25 -26.55 9.51
CA LYS A 558 25.87 -26.20 9.13
C LYS A 558 25.87 -25.12 8.06
N LYS A 559 25.20 -25.39 6.95
CA LYS A 559 25.05 -24.50 5.79
C LYS A 559 23.80 -24.86 5.01
N TYR A 560 23.30 -23.91 4.24
CA TYR A 560 22.16 -24.08 3.33
C TYR A 560 20.89 -24.58 4.05
N GLY A 561 20.55 -23.97 5.19
CA GLY A 561 19.36 -24.29 5.94
C GLY A 561 18.08 -24.14 5.11
N SER A 562 17.09 -25.00 5.38
CA SER A 562 15.83 -25.06 4.64
C SER A 562 14.87 -23.94 5.05
N LEU A 563 14.20 -23.32 4.08
CA LEU A 563 13.16 -22.31 4.34
C LEU A 563 11.77 -22.94 4.20
N ILE A 564 11.02 -23.01 5.30
CA ILE A 564 9.59 -23.35 5.33
C ILE A 564 8.80 -22.05 5.40
N LEU A 565 7.94 -21.80 4.41
CA LEU A 565 7.31 -20.51 4.22
C LEU A 565 5.82 -20.66 3.91
N SER A 566 5.00 -19.89 4.61
CA SER A 566 3.57 -19.82 4.32
C SER A 566 3.32 -19.24 2.92
N GLU A 567 2.46 -19.92 2.15
CA GLU A 567 2.00 -19.46 0.83
C GLU A 567 1.26 -18.10 0.88
N PHE A 568 0.81 -17.68 2.07
CA PHE A 568 0.09 -16.42 2.29
C PHE A 568 1.00 -15.23 2.62
N THR A 569 2.32 -15.37 2.44
CA THR A 569 3.30 -14.28 2.61
C THR A 569 3.73 -13.73 1.26
N GLY A 570 3.96 -12.42 1.14
CA GLY A 570 4.47 -11.87 -0.12
C GLY A 570 5.82 -12.44 -0.55
N SER A 571 6.66 -12.88 0.40
CA SER A 571 7.94 -13.56 0.11
C SER A 571 7.75 -14.88 -0.66
N ALA A 572 6.59 -15.54 -0.56
CA ALA A 572 6.29 -16.74 -1.35
C ALA A 572 6.30 -16.43 -2.86
N SER A 573 5.80 -15.26 -3.27
CA SER A 573 5.83 -14.82 -4.67
C SER A 573 7.25 -14.54 -5.17
N VAL A 574 8.15 -14.10 -4.26
CA VAL A 574 9.56 -13.80 -4.57
C VAL A 574 10.39 -15.08 -4.73
N PHE A 575 10.17 -16.06 -3.86
CA PHE A 575 10.94 -17.31 -3.84
C PHE A 575 10.38 -18.40 -4.75
N GLY A 576 9.12 -18.27 -5.18
CA GLY A 576 8.44 -19.26 -6.01
C GLY A 576 8.51 -20.67 -5.40
N ASN A 577 8.70 -21.67 -6.25
CA ASN A 577 8.69 -23.09 -5.85
C ASN A 577 10.00 -23.57 -5.19
N HIS A 578 10.92 -22.67 -4.84
CA HIS A 578 12.20 -23.05 -4.23
C HIS A 578 12.10 -23.18 -2.69
N ALA A 579 11.23 -22.40 -2.05
CA ALA A 579 10.93 -22.57 -0.63
C ALA A 579 9.97 -23.75 -0.43
N LEU A 580 9.98 -24.34 0.77
CA LEU A 580 8.95 -25.30 1.19
C LEU A 580 7.67 -24.53 1.50
N LEU A 581 6.83 -24.33 0.49
CA LEU A 581 5.56 -23.63 0.64
C LEU A 581 4.56 -24.50 1.40
N VAL A 582 3.98 -23.91 2.46
CA VAL A 582 2.99 -24.58 3.31
C VAL A 582 1.73 -23.74 3.46
N ASN A 583 0.59 -24.42 3.54
CA ASN A 583 -0.62 -23.84 4.06
C ASN A 583 -0.60 -23.97 5.60
N PRO A 584 -0.50 -22.86 6.37
CA PRO A 584 -0.45 -22.91 7.83
C PRO A 584 -1.72 -23.49 8.48
N TRP A 585 -2.82 -23.65 7.74
CA TRP A 585 -4.03 -24.31 8.21
C TRP A 585 -3.97 -25.84 8.09
N ASP A 586 -3.09 -26.37 7.25
CA ASP A 586 -2.82 -27.81 7.15
C ASP A 586 -1.61 -28.19 8.01
N TYR A 587 -1.90 -28.61 9.24
CA TYR A 587 -0.87 -29.01 10.19
C TYR A 587 -0.07 -30.24 9.74
N ARG A 588 -0.69 -31.12 8.94
CA ARG A 588 -0.01 -32.31 8.43
C ARG A 588 1.01 -31.91 7.37
N GLN A 589 0.62 -31.08 6.41
CA GLN A 589 1.54 -30.54 5.42
C GLN A 589 2.70 -29.78 6.09
N CYS A 590 2.41 -28.97 7.11
CA CYS A 590 3.46 -28.28 7.87
C CYS A 590 4.40 -29.26 8.58
N ALA A 591 3.89 -30.33 9.18
CA ALA A 591 4.70 -31.37 9.83
C ALA A 591 5.58 -32.15 8.82
N GLU A 592 5.03 -32.49 7.65
CA GLU A 592 5.75 -33.12 6.55
C GLU A 592 6.85 -32.19 6.01
N ALA A 593 6.57 -30.89 5.87
CA ALA A 593 7.57 -29.91 5.46
C ALA A 593 8.71 -29.76 6.47
N ILE A 594 8.42 -29.86 7.78
CA ILE A 594 9.48 -29.91 8.81
C ILE A 594 10.35 -31.15 8.62
N HIS A 595 9.73 -32.32 8.41
CA HIS A 595 10.46 -33.56 8.15
C HIS A 595 11.34 -33.45 6.89
N GLU A 596 10.79 -32.97 5.78
CA GLU A 596 11.53 -32.77 4.53
C GLU A 596 12.69 -31.79 4.73
N ALA A 597 12.44 -30.64 5.36
CA ALA A 597 13.46 -29.62 5.63
C ALA A 597 14.69 -30.17 6.35
N LEU A 598 14.50 -31.10 7.30
CA LEU A 598 15.55 -31.70 8.11
C LEU A 598 16.20 -32.94 7.47
N SER A 599 15.51 -33.60 6.55
CA SER A 599 15.96 -34.81 5.87
C SER A 599 16.69 -34.54 4.54
N ARG A 600 16.56 -33.35 3.95
CA ARG A 600 17.20 -33.00 2.67
C ARG A 600 18.73 -33.17 2.70
N GLY A 601 19.25 -33.78 1.64
CA GLY A 601 20.69 -33.94 1.42
C GLY A 601 21.41 -32.60 1.27
N GLU A 602 22.73 -32.58 1.50
CA GLU A 602 23.53 -31.35 1.40
C GLU A 602 23.53 -30.74 -0.01
N GLU A 603 23.63 -31.58 -1.05
CA GLU A 603 23.62 -31.13 -2.45
C GLU A 603 22.29 -30.48 -2.84
N GLU A 604 21.17 -31.10 -2.46
CA GLU A 604 19.83 -30.58 -2.72
C GLU A 604 19.61 -29.25 -1.97
N ARG A 605 20.00 -29.19 -0.70
CA ARG A 605 19.96 -27.95 0.10
C ARG A 605 20.76 -26.83 -0.55
N GLN A 606 21.95 -27.13 -1.06
CA GLN A 606 22.77 -26.14 -1.76
C GLN A 606 22.11 -25.62 -3.04
N GLN A 607 21.57 -26.52 -3.88
CA GLN A 607 20.88 -26.13 -5.12
C GLN A 607 19.68 -25.22 -4.84
N VAL A 608 18.87 -25.58 -3.85
CA VAL A 608 17.71 -24.77 -3.42
C VAL A 608 18.17 -23.42 -2.87
N TRP A 609 19.16 -23.41 -1.99
CA TRP A 609 19.69 -22.18 -1.41
C TRP A 609 20.24 -21.23 -2.48
N MET A 610 20.96 -21.72 -3.49
CA MET A 610 21.48 -20.86 -4.57
C MET A 610 20.35 -20.10 -5.29
N LYS A 611 19.21 -20.77 -5.54
CA LYS A 611 18.04 -20.15 -6.17
C LYS A 611 17.39 -19.10 -5.27
N LEU A 612 17.19 -19.43 -3.99
CA LEU A 612 16.65 -18.51 -3.01
C LEU A 612 17.57 -17.28 -2.84
N HIS A 613 18.87 -17.50 -2.71
CA HIS A 613 19.86 -16.45 -2.56
C HIS A 613 19.92 -15.52 -3.77
N GLN A 614 19.84 -16.06 -4.98
CA GLN A 614 19.76 -15.24 -6.21
C GLN A 614 18.50 -14.34 -6.20
N ALA A 615 17.35 -14.88 -5.76
CA ALA A 615 16.12 -14.09 -5.63
C ALA A 615 16.24 -12.98 -4.57
N VAL A 616 16.89 -13.23 -3.43
CA VAL A 616 17.17 -12.20 -2.42
C VAL A 616 18.05 -11.08 -2.97
N LEU A 617 19.12 -11.42 -3.70
CA LEU A 617 20.03 -10.42 -4.28
C LEU A 617 19.37 -9.58 -5.39
N HIS A 618 18.51 -10.20 -6.20
CA HIS A 618 17.76 -9.49 -7.24
C HIS A 618 16.82 -8.45 -6.63
N ASN A 619 16.13 -8.81 -5.54
CA ASN A 619 15.18 -7.95 -4.84
C ASN A 619 15.83 -7.20 -3.66
N SER A 620 17.01 -6.63 -3.85
CA SER A 620 17.67 -5.85 -2.81
C SER A 620 16.93 -4.53 -2.54
N THR A 621 17.12 -3.97 -1.35
CA THR A 621 16.56 -2.66 -0.99
C THR A 621 16.97 -1.53 -1.94
N ALA A 622 18.24 -1.48 -2.37
CA ALA A 622 18.70 -0.47 -3.34
C ALA A 622 17.96 -0.60 -4.68
N ASN A 623 17.74 -1.83 -5.16
CA ASN A 623 16.96 -2.07 -6.37
C ASN A 623 15.50 -1.65 -6.21
N TRP A 624 14.90 -1.87 -5.04
CA TRP A 624 13.54 -1.42 -4.74
C TRP A 624 13.43 0.10 -4.82
N VAL A 625 14.32 0.84 -4.15
CA VAL A 625 14.34 2.32 -4.16
C VAL A 625 14.52 2.84 -5.59
N LYS A 626 15.50 2.29 -6.32
CA LYS A 626 15.77 2.67 -7.71
C LYS A 626 14.55 2.46 -8.60
N SER A 627 13.97 1.25 -8.57
CA SER A 627 12.84 0.87 -9.43
C SER A 627 11.60 1.73 -9.14
N PHE A 628 11.31 1.99 -7.86
CA PHE A 628 10.19 2.84 -7.46
C PHE A 628 10.40 4.30 -7.90
N SER A 629 11.60 4.85 -7.70
CA SER A 629 11.94 6.24 -8.05
C SER A 629 11.93 6.49 -9.56
N GLU A 630 12.56 5.60 -10.34
CA GLU A 630 12.59 5.68 -11.81
C GLU A 630 11.19 5.54 -12.40
N THR A 631 10.39 4.60 -11.88
CA THR A 631 9.00 4.41 -12.32
C THR A 631 8.14 5.62 -11.98
N LEU A 632 8.25 6.16 -10.77
CA LEU A 632 7.50 7.36 -10.36
C LEU A 632 7.85 8.58 -11.23
N THR A 633 9.13 8.73 -11.59
CA THR A 633 9.61 9.82 -12.46
C THR A 633 9.09 9.68 -13.87
N ARG A 634 9.22 8.48 -14.45
CA ARG A 634 8.66 8.18 -15.77
C ARG A 634 7.15 8.43 -15.83
N VAL A 635 6.41 7.87 -14.88
CA VAL A 635 4.95 7.99 -14.80
C VAL A 635 4.51 9.44 -14.62
N TRP A 636 5.18 10.20 -13.77
CA TRP A 636 4.87 11.62 -13.60
C TRP A 636 5.14 12.42 -14.87
N HIS A 637 6.27 12.21 -15.56
CA HIS A 637 6.52 12.86 -16.85
C HIS A 637 5.48 12.52 -17.91
N GLU A 638 5.09 11.24 -18.01
CA GLU A 638 4.03 10.78 -18.92
C GLU A 638 2.70 11.50 -18.61
N GLN A 639 2.31 11.59 -17.33
CA GLN A 639 1.08 12.26 -16.91
C GLN A 639 1.13 13.77 -17.11
N SER A 640 2.20 14.45 -16.67
CA SER A 640 2.35 15.90 -16.79
C SER A 640 2.47 16.37 -18.23
N SER A 641 3.05 15.57 -19.13
CA SER A 641 3.08 15.89 -20.57
C SER A 641 1.69 15.89 -21.21
N ARG A 642 0.73 15.18 -20.61
CA ARG A 642 -0.64 15.05 -21.08
C ARG A 642 -1.59 16.04 -20.41
N GLU A 643 -1.17 16.74 -19.36
CA GLU A 643 -2.02 17.72 -18.69
C GLU A 643 -2.36 18.88 -19.64
N PHE A 644 -3.67 19.19 -19.75
CA PHE A 644 -4.22 20.19 -20.65
C PHE A 644 -3.48 21.55 -20.63
N ILE A 645 -3.02 21.98 -19.45
CA ILE A 645 -2.32 23.26 -19.25
C ILE A 645 -1.00 23.33 -20.04
N TYR A 646 -0.34 22.19 -20.25
CA TYR A 646 0.95 22.11 -20.93
C TYR A 646 0.81 21.84 -22.44
N VAL A 647 -0.39 21.54 -22.93
CA VAL A 647 -0.66 21.35 -24.36
C VAL A 647 -0.91 22.72 -25.02
N PRO A 648 -0.09 23.15 -25.98
CA PRO A 648 -0.20 24.49 -26.56
C PRO A 648 -1.51 24.69 -27.33
N ARG A 649 -1.95 25.94 -27.46
CA ARG A 649 -3.06 26.26 -28.36
C ARG A 649 -2.64 26.02 -29.82
N LEU A 650 -3.59 25.60 -30.64
CA LEU A 650 -3.38 25.34 -32.07
C LEU A 650 -2.74 26.57 -32.77
N PRO A 651 -1.50 26.46 -33.30
CA PRO A 651 -0.86 27.55 -34.02
C PRO A 651 -1.43 27.63 -35.45
N MET A 652 -2.54 28.35 -35.60
CA MET A 652 -3.28 28.43 -36.86
C MET A 652 -2.42 28.86 -38.05
N ASP A 653 -1.52 29.83 -37.87
CA ASP A 653 -0.70 30.35 -38.97
C ASP A 653 0.30 29.30 -39.48
N GLN A 654 0.91 28.51 -38.58
CA GLN A 654 1.81 27.42 -38.96
C GLN A 654 1.04 26.26 -39.61
N LEU A 655 -0.17 25.97 -39.10
CA LEU A 655 -1.03 24.95 -39.67
C LEU A 655 -1.43 25.30 -41.11
N GLU A 656 -1.80 26.56 -41.36
CA GLU A 656 -2.16 27.07 -42.69
C GLU A 656 -0.98 27.05 -43.66
N GLU A 657 0.22 27.47 -43.23
CA GLU A 657 1.44 27.40 -44.05
C GLU A 657 1.76 25.95 -44.46
N ARG A 658 1.67 25.00 -43.52
CA ARG A 658 1.89 23.57 -43.78
C ARG A 658 0.81 22.98 -44.68
N TYR A 659 -0.45 23.38 -44.47
CA TYR A 659 -1.57 22.98 -45.31
C TYR A 659 -1.36 23.42 -46.76
N GLN A 660 -1.07 24.70 -47.01
CA GLN A 660 -0.87 25.24 -48.36
C GLN A 660 0.26 24.55 -49.13
N ARG A 661 1.36 24.21 -48.44
CA ARG A 661 2.53 23.53 -49.06
C ARG A 661 2.30 22.05 -49.37
N ALA A 662 1.36 21.40 -48.69
CA ALA A 662 1.17 19.96 -48.85
C ALA A 662 0.46 19.61 -50.18
N PRO A 663 1.03 18.73 -51.01
CA PRO A 663 0.41 18.32 -52.28
C PRO A 663 -0.89 17.52 -52.08
N ARG A 664 -0.96 16.70 -51.02
CA ARG A 664 -2.17 16.00 -50.58
C ARG A 664 -2.29 16.02 -49.06
N ARG A 665 -3.52 16.12 -48.58
CA ARG A 665 -3.86 16.32 -47.16
C ARG A 665 -4.91 15.31 -46.70
N LEU A 666 -4.71 14.73 -45.53
CA LEU A 666 -5.65 13.83 -44.87
C LEU A 666 -6.24 14.51 -43.63
N PHE A 667 -7.55 14.48 -43.51
CA PHE A 667 -8.30 14.96 -42.36
C PHE A 667 -9.06 13.81 -41.73
N ILE A 668 -8.97 13.69 -40.41
CA ILE A 668 -9.77 12.74 -39.62
C ILE A 668 -10.40 13.52 -38.48
N VAL A 669 -11.71 13.73 -38.54
CA VAL A 669 -12.42 14.63 -37.63
C VAL A 669 -13.50 13.85 -36.91
N ASP A 670 -13.54 13.90 -35.59
CA ASP A 670 -14.63 13.33 -34.83
C ASP A 670 -15.94 14.10 -35.03
N TYR A 671 -17.08 13.42 -34.92
CA TYR A 671 -18.39 14.04 -35.07
C TYR A 671 -18.95 14.55 -33.74
N GLU A 672 -19.10 13.65 -32.76
CA GLU A 672 -19.71 13.93 -31.47
C GLU A 672 -18.88 14.94 -30.67
N GLY A 673 -19.48 16.03 -30.19
CA GLY A 673 -18.77 17.07 -29.42
C GLY A 673 -17.68 17.87 -30.17
N THR A 674 -17.32 17.45 -31.38
CA THR A 674 -16.33 18.08 -32.25
C THR A 674 -16.95 18.89 -33.38
N LEU A 675 -17.77 18.27 -34.24
CA LEU A 675 -18.50 18.95 -35.33
C LEU A 675 -19.93 19.33 -34.93
N ALA A 676 -20.51 18.63 -33.95
CA ALA A 676 -21.80 18.92 -33.36
C ALA A 676 -21.71 18.93 -31.83
N SER A 677 -22.26 19.94 -31.17
CA SER A 677 -22.24 20.04 -29.71
C SER A 677 -23.07 18.91 -29.08
N TRP A 678 -22.60 18.26 -28.01
CA TRP A 678 -23.44 17.35 -27.23
C TRP A 678 -24.72 18.06 -26.75
N GLY A 679 -25.88 17.58 -27.22
CA GLY A 679 -27.15 17.82 -26.54
C GLY A 679 -27.29 16.88 -25.35
N SER A 680 -28.30 17.11 -24.49
CA SER A 680 -28.71 16.17 -23.43
C SER A 680 -28.74 14.72 -23.96
N PRO A 681 -28.38 13.69 -23.17
CA PRO A 681 -28.49 12.27 -23.56
C PRO A 681 -29.90 11.87 -24.05
N LYS A 682 -30.91 12.69 -23.77
CA LYS A 682 -32.30 12.52 -24.22
C LYS A 682 -32.62 13.21 -25.55
N SER A 683 -31.72 14.02 -26.09
CA SER A 683 -31.86 14.72 -27.36
C SER A 683 -30.76 14.27 -28.32
N ILE A 684 -31.05 13.22 -29.09
CA ILE A 684 -30.32 12.97 -30.33
C ILE A 684 -30.46 14.25 -31.15
N ILE A 685 -29.34 14.92 -31.46
CA ILE A 685 -29.34 15.95 -32.50
C ILE A 685 -29.58 15.21 -33.81
N VAL A 686 -30.84 15.20 -34.25
CA VAL A 686 -31.30 14.45 -35.43
C VAL A 686 -30.70 15.00 -36.73
N THR A 687 -30.11 16.20 -36.69
CA THR A 687 -29.56 16.88 -37.86
C THR A 687 -28.18 17.46 -37.58
N THR A 688 -27.18 17.07 -38.38
CA THR A 688 -25.88 17.74 -38.41
C THR A 688 -26.05 19.25 -38.58
N PRO A 689 -25.37 20.10 -37.79
CA PRO A 689 -25.47 21.55 -37.95
C PRO A 689 -25.14 21.95 -39.39
N GLN A 690 -25.96 22.82 -40.00
CA GLN A 690 -25.78 23.17 -41.41
C GLN A 690 -24.43 23.83 -41.69
N ARG A 691 -23.87 24.50 -40.69
CA ARG A 691 -22.51 25.05 -40.74
C ARG A 691 -21.45 23.95 -40.94
N ALA A 692 -21.56 22.83 -40.22
CA ALA A 692 -20.63 21.70 -40.34
C ALA A 692 -20.73 21.02 -41.72
N ILE A 693 -21.95 20.82 -42.24
CA ILE A 693 -22.16 20.31 -43.60
C ILE A 693 -21.47 21.22 -44.63
N THR A 694 -21.73 22.53 -44.54
CA THR A 694 -21.17 23.53 -45.48
C THR A 694 -19.64 23.52 -45.43
N THR A 695 -19.06 23.55 -44.23
CA THR A 695 -17.60 23.53 -44.03
C THR A 695 -16.96 22.26 -44.61
N LEU A 696 -17.57 21.10 -44.37
CA LEU A 696 -17.06 19.84 -44.91
C LEU A 696 -17.19 19.77 -46.43
N THR A 697 -18.27 20.31 -47.01
CA THR A 697 -18.43 20.40 -48.47
C THR A 697 -17.34 21.29 -49.09
N GLU A 698 -17.10 22.47 -48.52
CA GLU A 698 -16.01 23.36 -48.99
C GLU A 698 -14.63 22.69 -48.89
N LEU A 699 -14.41 21.87 -47.86
CA LEU A 699 -13.17 21.11 -47.73
C LEU A 699 -13.05 19.97 -48.74
N THR A 700 -14.13 19.25 -49.07
CA THR A 700 -14.12 18.13 -50.02
C THR A 700 -14.15 18.59 -51.48
N GLU A 701 -14.45 19.87 -51.75
CA GLU A 701 -14.34 20.46 -53.10
C GLU A 701 -12.89 20.54 -53.61
N ASP A 702 -11.88 20.64 -52.73
CA ASP A 702 -10.48 20.53 -53.14
C ASP A 702 -10.08 19.04 -53.26
N PRO A 703 -9.77 18.54 -54.47
CA PRO A 703 -9.43 17.13 -54.70
C PRO A 703 -8.13 16.69 -54.02
N ARG A 704 -7.31 17.62 -53.52
CA ARG A 704 -6.11 17.31 -52.72
C ARG A 704 -6.45 16.92 -51.28
N ASN A 705 -7.66 17.21 -50.82
CA ASN A 705 -8.12 16.89 -49.48
C ASN A 705 -8.86 15.56 -49.46
N MET A 706 -8.48 14.68 -48.52
CA MET A 706 -9.26 13.50 -48.18
C MET A 706 -9.77 13.68 -46.76
N VAL A 707 -11.09 13.66 -46.59
CA VAL A 707 -11.73 13.97 -45.32
C VAL A 707 -12.49 12.75 -44.81
N TYR A 708 -12.14 12.28 -43.62
CA TYR A 708 -12.89 11.26 -42.89
C TYR A 708 -13.57 11.87 -41.68
N VAL A 709 -14.83 11.50 -41.48
CA VAL A 709 -15.55 11.78 -40.23
C VAL A 709 -15.71 10.49 -39.44
N MET A 710 -15.29 10.49 -38.19
CA MET A 710 -15.42 9.36 -37.26
C MET A 710 -16.54 9.57 -36.24
N SER A 711 -17.20 8.47 -35.85
CA SER A 711 -18.31 8.51 -34.89
C SER A 711 -18.53 7.13 -34.24
N ALA A 712 -19.16 7.15 -33.06
CA ALA A 712 -19.67 5.95 -32.39
C ALA A 712 -20.99 5.41 -32.98
N ARG A 713 -21.60 6.14 -33.93
CA ARG A 713 -22.89 5.82 -34.57
C ARG A 713 -22.80 4.67 -35.58
N MET A 714 -23.96 4.12 -35.93
CA MET A 714 -24.07 3.06 -36.92
C MET A 714 -23.86 3.59 -38.35
N PRO A 715 -23.44 2.74 -39.31
CA PRO A 715 -23.24 3.11 -40.71
C PRO A 715 -24.44 3.85 -41.33
N GLU A 716 -25.66 3.38 -41.10
CA GLU A 716 -26.89 3.95 -41.68
C GLU A 716 -27.22 5.35 -41.13
N GLU A 717 -26.83 5.60 -39.88
CA GLU A 717 -26.98 6.93 -39.27
C GLU A 717 -25.97 7.90 -39.86
N MET A 718 -24.73 7.44 -40.03
CA MET A 718 -23.66 8.23 -40.65
C MET A 718 -23.99 8.60 -42.10
N GLU A 719 -24.54 7.67 -42.88
CA GLU A 719 -25.03 7.94 -44.23
C GLU A 719 -26.12 9.02 -44.25
N ARG A 720 -27.10 8.93 -43.34
CA ARG A 720 -28.17 9.93 -43.27
C ARG A 720 -27.62 11.32 -42.92
N LEU A 721 -26.73 11.39 -41.93
CA LEU A 721 -26.15 12.63 -41.42
C LEU A 721 -25.25 13.34 -42.45
N PHE A 722 -24.53 12.58 -43.27
CA PHE A 722 -23.55 13.11 -44.23
C PHE A 722 -23.93 12.93 -45.70
N SER A 723 -25.16 12.49 -46.00
CA SER A 723 -25.71 12.34 -47.35
C SER A 723 -25.58 13.60 -48.24
N ARG A 724 -25.48 14.78 -47.63
CA ARG A 724 -25.37 16.08 -48.32
C ARG A 724 -23.91 16.54 -48.54
N VAL A 725 -22.92 15.78 -48.08
CA VAL A 725 -21.49 16.10 -48.23
C VAL A 725 -20.87 15.12 -49.23
N PRO A 726 -20.73 15.50 -50.51
CA PRO A 726 -20.14 14.61 -51.50
C PRO A 726 -18.66 14.38 -51.20
N GLY A 727 -18.18 13.15 -51.45
CA GLY A 727 -16.77 12.81 -51.36
C GLY A 727 -16.20 12.63 -49.95
N VAL A 728 -17.01 12.69 -48.89
CA VAL A 728 -16.53 12.43 -47.51
C VAL A 728 -16.39 10.93 -47.25
N GLY A 729 -15.27 10.53 -46.64
CA GLY A 729 -15.08 9.21 -46.05
C GLY A 729 -15.70 9.13 -44.67
N LEU A 730 -16.16 7.95 -44.25
CA LEU A 730 -16.85 7.78 -42.96
C LEU A 730 -16.25 6.62 -42.17
N ILE A 731 -16.14 6.80 -40.86
CA ILE A 731 -15.75 5.77 -39.91
C ILE A 731 -16.89 5.63 -38.89
N ALA A 732 -17.47 4.43 -38.81
CA ALA A 732 -18.64 4.15 -37.96
C ALA A 732 -18.33 3.10 -36.89
N GLU A 733 -19.16 3.10 -35.84
CA GLU A 733 -19.06 2.25 -34.65
C GLU A 733 -17.63 2.19 -34.08
N ASN A 734 -17.06 3.36 -33.79
CA ASN A 734 -15.73 3.51 -33.18
C ASN A 734 -14.62 2.78 -33.94
N GLY A 735 -14.72 2.68 -35.26
CA GLY A 735 -13.67 2.09 -36.10
C GLY A 735 -13.89 0.62 -36.49
N CYS A 736 -15.11 0.11 -36.34
CA CYS A 736 -15.48 -1.21 -36.89
C CYS A 736 -15.77 -1.17 -38.40
N PHE A 737 -16.13 0.00 -38.94
CA PHE A 737 -16.45 0.19 -40.34
C PHE A 737 -15.75 1.41 -40.91
N VAL A 738 -15.30 1.31 -42.16
CA VAL A 738 -14.69 2.40 -42.91
C VAL A 738 -15.35 2.45 -44.29
N ARG A 739 -15.79 3.63 -44.71
CA ARG A 739 -16.21 3.92 -46.08
C ARG A 739 -15.22 4.92 -46.66
N GLU A 740 -14.62 4.55 -47.79
CA GLU A 740 -13.64 5.40 -48.45
C GLU A 740 -14.31 6.64 -49.10
N PRO A 741 -13.59 7.76 -49.25
CA PRO A 741 -14.06 8.91 -50.01
C PRO A 741 -14.53 8.50 -51.41
N HIS A 742 -15.67 9.03 -51.84
CA HIS A 742 -16.30 8.73 -53.14
C HIS A 742 -16.81 7.29 -53.36
N GLU A 743 -16.65 6.38 -52.40
CA GLU A 743 -17.19 5.01 -52.46
C GLU A 743 -18.52 4.91 -51.71
N GLU A 744 -19.41 4.02 -52.14
CA GLU A 744 -20.68 3.73 -51.45
C GLU A 744 -20.57 2.53 -50.51
N GLU A 745 -19.62 1.62 -50.73
CA GLU A 745 -19.50 0.37 -49.96
C GLU A 745 -18.73 0.56 -48.65
N TRP A 746 -19.25 -0.03 -47.56
CA TRP A 746 -18.59 -0.08 -46.27
C TRP A 746 -17.64 -1.27 -46.16
N LEU A 747 -16.38 -0.99 -45.86
CA LEU A 747 -15.41 -1.98 -45.43
C LEU A 747 -15.62 -2.30 -43.96
N LYS A 748 -16.12 -3.50 -43.67
CA LYS A 748 -16.20 -4.03 -42.32
C LYS A 748 -14.84 -4.57 -41.87
N LEU A 749 -14.30 -4.03 -40.77
CA LEU A 749 -12.98 -4.42 -40.24
C LEU A 749 -13.05 -5.57 -39.23
N THR A 750 -14.24 -5.98 -38.80
CA THR A 750 -14.48 -7.10 -37.87
C THR A 750 -14.97 -8.34 -38.60
N ASN A 751 -14.66 -9.52 -38.05
CA ASN A 751 -15.18 -10.80 -38.57
C ASN A 751 -16.64 -11.01 -38.11
N GLN A 752 -17.56 -11.20 -39.07
CA GLN A 752 -18.99 -11.33 -38.82
C GLN A 752 -19.35 -12.55 -37.93
N GLU A 753 -18.75 -13.70 -38.18
CA GLU A 753 -19.03 -14.94 -37.44
C GLU A 753 -18.60 -14.81 -35.99
N ARG A 754 -17.36 -14.34 -35.77
CA ARG A 754 -16.83 -14.07 -34.43
C ARG A 754 -17.68 -13.02 -33.70
N THR A 755 -18.08 -11.96 -34.41
CA THR A 755 -18.92 -10.88 -33.85
C THR A 755 -20.27 -11.38 -33.39
N THR A 756 -20.91 -12.25 -34.19
CA THR A 756 -22.22 -12.80 -33.85
C THR A 756 -22.10 -13.74 -32.65
N ALA A 757 -21.12 -14.65 -32.67
CA ALA A 757 -20.90 -15.64 -31.62
C ALA A 757 -20.69 -14.99 -30.25
N TRP A 758 -19.84 -13.97 -30.16
CA TRP A 758 -19.59 -13.34 -28.86
C TRP A 758 -20.77 -12.48 -28.40
N LYS A 759 -21.45 -11.78 -29.31
CA LYS A 759 -22.62 -10.96 -28.95
C LYS A 759 -23.72 -11.83 -28.37
N ASP A 760 -23.93 -13.02 -28.91
CA ASP A 760 -24.90 -13.95 -28.36
C ASP A 760 -24.49 -14.42 -26.95
N GLY A 761 -23.21 -14.74 -26.74
CA GLY A 761 -22.68 -15.07 -25.41
C GLY A 761 -22.82 -13.94 -24.39
N VAL A 762 -22.45 -12.71 -24.75
CA VAL A 762 -22.52 -11.53 -23.89
C VAL A 762 -23.96 -11.07 -23.65
N SER A 763 -24.86 -11.24 -24.63
CA SER A 763 -26.27 -10.88 -24.47
C SER A 763 -26.92 -11.57 -23.28
N HIS A 764 -26.55 -12.83 -22.99
CA HIS A 764 -27.01 -13.55 -21.80
C HIS A 764 -26.51 -12.92 -20.50
N ILE A 765 -25.27 -12.43 -20.48
CA ILE A 765 -24.71 -11.72 -19.32
C ILE A 765 -25.44 -10.39 -19.14
N LEU A 766 -25.61 -9.59 -20.20
CA LEU A 766 -26.28 -8.30 -20.12
C LEU A 766 -27.75 -8.43 -19.69
N ALA A 767 -28.46 -9.45 -20.17
CA ALA A 767 -29.85 -9.71 -19.78
C ALA A 767 -29.99 -9.92 -18.26
N TYR A 768 -29.06 -10.66 -17.64
CA TYR A 768 -29.04 -10.85 -16.18
C TYR A 768 -28.98 -9.53 -15.40
N TYR A 769 -28.21 -8.54 -15.88
CA TYR A 769 -28.12 -7.23 -15.23
C TYR A 769 -29.28 -6.31 -15.59
N GLN A 770 -29.76 -6.38 -16.84
CA GLN A 770 -30.92 -5.60 -17.30
C GLN A 770 -32.18 -5.90 -16.47
N GLU A 771 -32.45 -7.18 -16.19
CA GLU A 771 -33.59 -7.61 -15.35
C GLU A 771 -33.55 -7.07 -13.91
N ARG A 772 -32.38 -6.60 -13.46
CA ARG A 772 -32.14 -6.07 -12.10
C ARG A 772 -32.05 -4.55 -12.08
N ALA A 773 -32.07 -3.90 -13.23
CA ALA A 773 -31.97 -2.46 -13.39
C ALA A 773 -33.23 -1.94 -14.09
N ASP A 774 -34.28 -1.68 -13.32
CA ASP A 774 -35.56 -1.20 -13.86
C ASP A 774 -35.39 0.13 -14.61
N GLY A 775 -35.94 0.19 -15.83
CA GLY A 775 -35.78 1.33 -16.75
C GLY A 775 -34.52 1.28 -17.63
N SER A 776 -33.70 0.23 -17.52
CA SER A 776 -32.57 -0.02 -18.41
C SER A 776 -32.98 -0.80 -19.68
N TRP A 777 -32.18 -0.67 -20.74
CA TRP A 777 -32.39 -1.40 -21.99
C TRP A 777 -31.07 -1.68 -22.72
N ILE A 778 -31.09 -2.67 -23.61
CA ILE A 778 -29.92 -3.07 -24.40
C ILE A 778 -30.11 -2.67 -25.85
N GLU A 779 -29.17 -1.91 -26.39
CA GLU A 779 -29.03 -1.57 -27.79
C GLU A 779 -28.11 -2.58 -28.48
N ARG A 780 -28.58 -3.22 -29.56
CA ARG A 780 -27.76 -4.13 -30.38
C ARG A 780 -27.34 -3.40 -31.65
N ARG A 781 -26.10 -2.92 -31.69
CA ARG A 781 -25.45 -2.33 -32.89
C ARG A 781 -24.87 -3.42 -33.79
N HIS A 782 -24.16 -3.11 -34.86
CA HIS A 782 -23.58 -4.16 -35.72
C HIS A 782 -22.44 -4.90 -35.04
N CYS A 783 -21.49 -4.16 -34.45
CA CYS A 783 -20.28 -4.69 -33.85
C CYS A 783 -20.16 -4.45 -32.34
N SER A 784 -21.14 -3.81 -31.70
CA SER A 784 -21.15 -3.58 -30.26
C SER A 784 -22.53 -3.85 -29.63
N LEU A 785 -22.54 -3.93 -28.30
CA LEU A 785 -23.74 -3.95 -27.46
C LEU A 785 -23.66 -2.79 -26.47
N VAL A 786 -24.73 -2.01 -26.32
CA VAL A 786 -24.76 -0.90 -25.36
C VAL A 786 -25.87 -1.16 -24.36
N PHE A 787 -25.50 -1.25 -23.08
CA PHE A 787 -26.43 -1.36 -21.98
C PHE A 787 -26.68 0.03 -21.38
N HIS A 788 -27.83 0.60 -21.70
CA HIS A 788 -28.26 1.92 -21.27
C HIS A 788 -28.90 1.83 -19.90
N HIS A 789 -28.27 2.46 -18.91
CA HIS A 789 -28.72 2.42 -17.51
C HIS A 789 -28.99 3.82 -16.92
N GLY A 790 -28.69 4.90 -17.64
CA GLY A 790 -28.87 6.28 -17.17
C GLY A 790 -30.32 6.70 -16.95
N SER A 791 -31.26 6.00 -17.61
CA SER A 791 -32.71 6.18 -17.45
C SER A 791 -33.32 5.29 -16.35
N ALA A 792 -32.51 4.52 -15.62
CA ALA A 792 -32.99 3.66 -14.56
C ALA A 792 -33.57 4.47 -13.39
N GLU A 793 -34.56 3.89 -12.71
CA GLU A 793 -35.22 4.55 -11.56
C GLU A 793 -34.24 4.82 -10.41
N ASP A 794 -33.38 3.85 -10.10
CA ASP A 794 -32.25 4.00 -9.18
C ASP A 794 -30.93 4.05 -9.96
N GLN A 795 -30.51 5.28 -10.30
CA GLN A 795 -29.27 5.52 -11.04
C GLN A 795 -28.02 4.99 -10.32
N HIS A 796 -27.98 5.01 -8.98
CA HIS A 796 -26.82 4.55 -8.21
C HIS A 796 -26.75 3.02 -8.14
N ALA A 797 -27.88 2.33 -8.03
CA ALA A 797 -27.91 0.87 -8.13
C ALA A 797 -27.59 0.42 -9.56
N ALA A 798 -28.16 1.08 -10.57
CA ALA A 798 -27.93 0.75 -11.97
C ALA A 798 -26.47 0.96 -12.40
N ALA A 799 -25.82 2.04 -11.95
CA ALA A 799 -24.40 2.27 -12.19
C ALA A 799 -23.51 1.19 -11.54
N ARG A 800 -23.86 0.72 -10.32
CA ARG A 800 -23.15 -0.39 -9.69
C ARG A 800 -23.34 -1.69 -10.46
N LEU A 801 -24.56 -2.01 -10.90
CA LEU A 801 -24.85 -3.19 -11.71
C LEU A 801 -24.11 -3.13 -13.05
N ALA A 802 -24.06 -1.98 -13.70
CA ALA A 802 -23.29 -1.77 -14.92
C ALA A 802 -21.79 -2.00 -14.69
N SER A 803 -21.24 -1.53 -13.56
CA SER A 803 -19.84 -1.75 -13.19
C SER A 803 -19.53 -3.21 -12.88
N GLU A 804 -20.42 -3.90 -12.17
CA GLU A 804 -20.31 -5.35 -11.96
C GLU A 804 -20.41 -6.13 -13.28
N CYS A 805 -21.31 -5.71 -14.18
CA CYS A 805 -21.46 -6.28 -15.51
C CYS A 805 -20.19 -6.09 -16.35
N ALA A 806 -19.60 -4.89 -16.33
CA ALA A 806 -18.34 -4.60 -17.01
C ALA A 806 -17.23 -5.55 -16.52
N GLY A 807 -17.09 -5.69 -15.21
CA GLY A 807 -16.12 -6.63 -14.61
C GLY A 807 -16.38 -8.08 -15.04
N HIS A 808 -17.64 -8.53 -14.99
CA HIS A 808 -18.00 -9.89 -15.39
C HIS A 808 -17.68 -10.15 -16.88
N ILE A 809 -17.99 -9.21 -17.77
CA ILE A 809 -17.69 -9.34 -19.20
C ILE A 809 -16.18 -9.32 -19.43
N ASN A 810 -15.45 -8.39 -18.81
CA ASN A 810 -14.00 -8.28 -18.97
C ASN A 810 -13.28 -9.52 -18.47
N ASP A 811 -13.73 -10.12 -17.36
CA ASP A 811 -13.16 -11.36 -16.84
C ASP A 811 -13.52 -12.57 -17.72
N ALA A 812 -14.80 -12.74 -18.09
CA ALA A 812 -15.27 -13.91 -18.83
C ALA A 812 -14.86 -13.90 -20.32
N CYS A 813 -14.72 -12.71 -20.91
CA CYS A 813 -14.47 -12.52 -22.34
C CYS A 813 -13.05 -12.03 -22.66
N ALA A 814 -12.14 -11.95 -21.68
CA ALA A 814 -10.74 -11.53 -21.88
C ALA A 814 -10.06 -12.27 -23.05
N ASN A 815 -10.18 -13.60 -23.09
CA ASN A 815 -9.58 -14.43 -24.14
C ASN A 815 -10.22 -14.27 -25.52
N GLN A 816 -11.44 -13.71 -25.57
CA GLN A 816 -12.16 -13.45 -26.81
C GLN A 816 -11.82 -12.08 -27.40
N GLY A 817 -10.98 -11.27 -26.71
CA GLY A 817 -10.59 -9.94 -27.17
C GLY A 817 -11.75 -8.95 -27.16
N ILE A 818 -12.61 -9.02 -26.14
CA ILE A 818 -13.79 -8.16 -25.97
C ILE A 818 -13.60 -7.37 -24.69
N HIS A 819 -13.96 -6.10 -24.73
CA HIS A 819 -13.86 -5.21 -23.59
C HIS A 819 -15.18 -4.48 -23.37
N ALA A 820 -15.50 -4.25 -22.10
CA ALA A 820 -16.68 -3.55 -21.63
C ALA A 820 -16.22 -2.27 -20.90
N ILE A 821 -16.64 -1.13 -21.45
CA ILE A 821 -16.22 0.21 -21.05
C ILE A 821 -17.43 0.94 -20.46
N LEU A 822 -17.28 1.45 -19.24
CA LEU A 822 -18.28 2.31 -18.63
C LEU A 822 -18.20 3.72 -19.23
N VAL A 823 -19.34 4.21 -19.69
CA VAL A 823 -19.55 5.59 -20.15
C VAL A 823 -20.69 6.22 -19.36
N GLU A 824 -20.87 7.53 -19.46
CA GLU A 824 -21.90 8.23 -18.70
C GLU A 824 -23.31 7.69 -19.02
N GLY A 825 -23.91 6.99 -18.05
CA GLY A 825 -25.24 6.42 -18.19
C GLY A 825 -25.34 5.16 -19.07
N ALA A 826 -24.23 4.59 -19.54
CA ALA A 826 -24.24 3.34 -20.30
C ALA A 826 -22.97 2.49 -20.12
N LEU A 827 -23.08 1.21 -20.46
CA LEU A 827 -21.96 0.28 -20.59
C LEU A 827 -21.85 -0.14 -22.06
N VAL A 828 -20.71 0.14 -22.69
CA VAL A 828 -20.45 -0.22 -24.10
C VAL A 828 -19.57 -1.47 -24.12
N VAL A 829 -20.01 -2.51 -24.83
CA VAL A 829 -19.24 -3.73 -25.06
C VAL A 829 -18.84 -3.79 -26.53
N GLU A 830 -17.54 -3.83 -26.79
CA GLU A 830 -16.96 -3.77 -28.14
C GLU A 830 -15.68 -4.62 -28.27
N PRO A 831 -15.24 -4.95 -29.50
CA PRO A 831 -14.00 -5.67 -29.74
C PRO A 831 -12.78 -4.83 -29.34
N ALA A 832 -11.87 -5.40 -28.56
CA ALA A 832 -10.68 -4.69 -28.08
C ALA A 832 -9.64 -4.45 -29.19
N ASP A 833 -9.66 -5.24 -30.26
CA ASP A 833 -8.72 -5.15 -31.38
C ASP A 833 -9.11 -4.10 -32.44
N LYS A 834 -10.34 -3.58 -32.39
CA LYS A 834 -10.86 -2.59 -33.33
C LYS A 834 -11.28 -1.33 -32.58
N ASN A 835 -10.66 -0.22 -32.96
CA ASN A 835 -10.94 1.11 -32.44
C ASN A 835 -10.72 2.17 -33.54
N LYS A 836 -11.01 3.44 -33.25
CA LYS A 836 -10.87 4.56 -34.19
C LYS A 836 -9.47 4.61 -34.81
N ALA A 837 -8.42 4.29 -34.05
CA ALA A 837 -7.04 4.25 -34.56
C ALA A 837 -6.80 3.11 -35.55
N SER A 838 -7.38 1.93 -35.33
CA SER A 838 -7.29 0.81 -36.28
C SER A 838 -7.99 1.12 -37.61
N ALA A 839 -9.10 1.88 -37.57
CA ALA A 839 -9.79 2.36 -38.75
C ALA A 839 -8.99 3.45 -39.47
N ALA A 840 -8.39 4.39 -38.74
CA ALA A 840 -7.49 5.39 -39.30
C ALA A 840 -6.28 4.76 -39.99
N GLU A 841 -5.68 3.72 -39.39
CA GLU A 841 -4.61 2.92 -40.00
C GLU A 841 -5.11 2.19 -41.26
N ALA A 842 -6.32 1.62 -41.24
CA ALA A 842 -6.90 0.96 -42.41
C ALA A 842 -7.09 1.94 -43.58
N ALA A 843 -7.67 3.12 -43.31
CA ALA A 843 -7.82 4.20 -44.29
C ALA A 843 -6.45 4.64 -44.84
N TRP A 844 -5.47 4.88 -43.95
CA TRP A 844 -4.10 5.23 -44.34
C TRP A 844 -3.46 4.15 -45.23
N GLN A 845 -3.60 2.87 -44.89
CA GLN A 845 -3.09 1.78 -45.72
C GLN A 845 -3.80 1.70 -47.07
N GLY A 846 -5.11 1.94 -47.11
CA GLY A 846 -5.89 2.04 -48.36
C GLY A 846 -5.31 3.10 -49.28
N ILE A 847 -5.09 4.31 -48.75
CA ILE A 847 -4.46 5.43 -49.45
C ILE A 847 -3.05 5.07 -49.95
N VAL A 848 -2.22 4.48 -49.09
CA VAL A 848 -0.84 4.10 -49.44
C VAL A 848 -0.82 3.04 -50.55
N ARG A 849 -1.77 2.09 -50.54
CA ARG A 849 -1.91 1.07 -51.60
C ARG A 849 -2.38 1.68 -52.91
N ALA A 850 -3.34 2.60 -52.88
CA ALA A 850 -3.81 3.32 -54.07
C ALA A 850 -2.67 4.14 -54.70
N ALA A 851 -1.91 4.87 -53.89
CA ALA A 851 -0.72 5.62 -54.32
C ALA A 851 0.42 4.73 -54.85
N ALA A 852 0.48 3.46 -54.44
CA ALA A 852 1.45 2.50 -54.98
C ALA A 852 0.99 1.85 -56.29
N ALA A 853 -0.31 1.79 -56.52
CA ALA A 853 -0.91 1.21 -57.73
C ALA A 853 -0.98 2.21 -58.89
N ASP A 854 -1.08 3.51 -58.58
CA ASP A 854 -1.15 4.60 -59.54
C ASP A 854 -0.08 5.65 -59.23
N GLU A 855 0.97 5.74 -60.07
CA GLU A 855 2.05 6.72 -59.91
C GLU A 855 1.57 8.18 -59.99
N SER A 856 0.35 8.44 -60.48
CA SER A 856 -0.26 9.77 -60.46
C SER A 856 -0.86 10.16 -59.10
N GLN A 857 -1.03 9.20 -58.19
CA GLN A 857 -1.54 9.44 -56.85
C GLN A 857 -0.40 9.53 -55.84
N GLU A 858 -0.06 10.75 -55.41
CA GLU A 858 0.91 10.95 -54.33
C GLU A 858 0.34 10.53 -52.96
N ARG A 859 1.22 10.25 -52.00
CA ARG A 859 0.83 10.01 -50.61
C ARG A 859 0.58 11.34 -49.89
N PRO A 860 -0.36 11.42 -48.94
CA PRO A 860 -0.54 12.63 -48.13
C PRO A 860 0.73 12.94 -47.34
N SER A 861 1.16 14.20 -47.35
CA SER A 861 2.26 14.69 -46.50
C SER A 861 1.76 15.46 -45.28
N PHE A 862 0.46 15.76 -45.24
CA PHE A 862 -0.21 16.47 -44.15
C PHE A 862 -1.35 15.63 -43.56
N LEU A 863 -1.40 15.52 -42.23
CA LEU A 863 -2.49 14.91 -41.48
C LEU A 863 -3.00 15.89 -40.41
N LEU A 864 -4.31 16.10 -40.36
CA LEU A 864 -4.98 16.78 -39.26
C LEU A 864 -5.99 15.83 -38.61
N VAL A 865 -5.82 15.57 -37.32
CA VAL A 865 -6.77 14.79 -36.50
C VAL A 865 -7.38 15.71 -35.45
N ILE A 866 -8.71 15.75 -35.35
CA ILE A 866 -9.43 16.55 -34.36
C ILE A 866 -10.44 15.65 -33.63
N GLY A 867 -10.47 15.73 -32.30
CA GLY A 867 -11.44 15.01 -31.46
C GLY A 867 -11.71 15.71 -30.12
N ASP A 868 -12.73 15.28 -29.40
CA ASP A 868 -13.13 15.82 -28.10
C ASP A 868 -13.09 14.78 -26.97
N GLY A 869 -13.06 13.50 -27.35
CA GLY A 869 -13.37 12.37 -26.50
C GLY A 869 -12.16 11.57 -26.08
N ARG A 870 -12.38 10.74 -25.05
CA ARG A 870 -11.37 9.79 -24.56
C ARG A 870 -11.05 8.71 -25.61
N ASP A 871 -12.05 8.34 -26.38
CA ASP A 871 -11.98 7.38 -27.49
C ASP A 871 -11.12 7.91 -28.67
N ASP A 872 -10.91 9.21 -28.77
CA ASP A 872 -10.06 9.83 -29.81
C ASP A 872 -8.56 9.78 -29.48
N GLU A 873 -8.20 9.60 -28.20
CA GLU A 873 -6.81 9.53 -27.74
C GLU A 873 -6.00 8.44 -28.45
N CYS A 874 -6.65 7.32 -28.81
CA CYS A 874 -6.00 6.27 -29.58
C CYS A 874 -5.57 6.75 -30.97
N VAL A 875 -6.37 7.62 -31.61
CA VAL A 875 -6.11 8.18 -32.95
C VAL A 875 -5.00 9.22 -32.86
N PHE A 876 -4.99 10.05 -31.82
CA PHE A 876 -3.90 11.01 -31.59
C PHE A 876 -2.56 10.28 -31.44
N ARG A 877 -2.53 9.22 -30.64
CA ARG A 877 -1.34 8.37 -30.47
C ARG A 877 -0.87 7.75 -31.78
N TRP A 878 -1.81 7.26 -32.59
CA TRP A 878 -1.53 6.69 -33.90
C TRP A 878 -0.91 7.73 -34.84
N ALA A 879 -1.53 8.90 -34.98
CA ALA A 879 -1.06 9.98 -35.85
C ALA A 879 0.33 10.49 -35.43
N ASN A 880 0.55 10.68 -34.13
CA ASN A 880 1.84 11.09 -33.59
C ASN A 880 2.94 10.04 -33.86
N LYS A 881 2.62 8.75 -33.70
CA LYS A 881 3.56 7.65 -34.03
C LYS A 881 3.83 7.55 -35.54
N LEU A 882 2.85 7.82 -36.39
CA LEU A 882 2.99 7.79 -37.84
C LEU A 882 4.02 8.83 -38.30
N GLU A 883 3.96 10.05 -37.77
CA GLU A 883 4.93 11.10 -38.06
C GLU A 883 6.32 10.76 -37.49
N GLN A 884 6.40 10.28 -36.24
CA GLN A 884 7.69 9.89 -35.63
C GLN A 884 8.42 8.79 -36.42
N LYS A 885 7.68 7.88 -37.06
CA LYS A 885 8.24 6.83 -37.91
C LYS A 885 8.57 7.30 -39.34
N GLY A 886 8.32 8.58 -39.65
CA GLY A 886 8.48 9.13 -41.00
C GLY A 886 7.44 8.61 -42.00
N GLY A 887 6.32 8.07 -41.54
CA GLY A 887 5.22 7.64 -42.39
C GLY A 887 4.49 8.81 -43.04
N ILE A 888 4.46 9.96 -42.36
CA ILE A 888 3.96 11.23 -42.88
C ILE A 888 4.89 12.39 -42.48
N GLU A 889 4.99 13.42 -43.30
CA GLU A 889 5.89 14.56 -43.05
C GLU A 889 5.41 15.45 -41.89
N TYR A 890 4.10 15.69 -41.81
CA TYR A 890 3.51 16.54 -40.79
C TYR A 890 2.16 15.99 -40.30
N ALA A 891 2.04 15.77 -38.99
CA ALA A 891 0.78 15.41 -38.35
C ALA A 891 0.44 16.40 -37.24
N MET A 892 -0.74 17.02 -37.30
CA MET A 892 -1.29 17.83 -36.23
C MET A 892 -2.47 17.10 -35.59
N THR A 893 -2.42 16.91 -34.27
CA THR A 893 -3.49 16.30 -33.48
C THR A 893 -4.05 17.36 -32.53
N VAL A 894 -5.37 17.51 -32.51
CA VAL A 894 -6.05 18.59 -31.78
C VAL A 894 -7.16 18.04 -30.91
N ALA A 895 -7.09 18.31 -29.61
CA ALA A 895 -8.13 17.96 -28.66
C ALA A 895 -9.04 19.16 -28.31
N LEU A 896 -10.30 18.87 -28.05
CA LEU A 896 -11.29 19.80 -27.52
C LEU A 896 -11.57 19.52 -26.05
N GLY A 897 -11.78 20.58 -25.27
CA GLY A 897 -12.05 20.47 -23.84
C GLY A 897 -10.79 20.54 -22.98
N SER A 898 -10.96 20.40 -21.66
CA SER A 898 -9.91 20.64 -20.65
C SER A 898 -9.32 19.36 -20.03
N ARG A 899 -9.48 18.23 -20.70
CA ARG A 899 -9.03 16.91 -20.22
C ARG A 899 -7.55 16.67 -20.54
N SER A 900 -6.93 15.71 -19.85
CA SER A 900 -5.60 15.27 -20.23
C SER A 900 -5.63 14.57 -21.59
N THR A 901 -4.64 14.85 -22.45
CA THR A 901 -4.65 14.43 -23.86
C THR A 901 -3.24 14.16 -24.40
N GLU A 902 -3.13 13.21 -25.33
CA GLU A 902 -1.95 12.96 -26.17
C GLU A 902 -1.93 13.81 -27.44
N ALA A 903 -2.93 14.67 -27.66
CA ALA A 903 -2.95 15.63 -28.76
C ALA A 903 -1.79 16.65 -28.64
N LYS A 904 -1.26 17.09 -29.78
CA LYS A 904 -0.18 18.10 -29.86
C LYS A 904 -0.67 19.51 -29.56
N ALA A 905 -1.95 19.79 -29.79
CA ALA A 905 -2.53 21.10 -29.61
C ALA A 905 -3.97 21.04 -29.06
N THR A 906 -4.44 22.16 -28.53
CA THR A 906 -5.80 22.30 -28.02
C THR A 906 -6.56 23.44 -28.72
N LEU A 907 -7.88 23.28 -28.82
CA LEU A 907 -8.82 24.31 -29.27
C LEU A 907 -9.84 24.60 -28.18
N THR A 908 -9.77 25.79 -27.58
CA THR A 908 -10.59 26.17 -26.41
C THR A 908 -12.00 26.65 -26.75
N GLN A 909 -12.30 26.88 -28.04
CA GLN A 909 -13.58 27.41 -28.50
C GLN A 909 -14.61 26.31 -28.85
N GLY A 910 -14.30 25.05 -28.50
CA GLY A 910 -15.14 23.88 -28.78
C GLY A 910 -15.49 23.75 -30.26
N VAL A 911 -16.70 23.30 -30.55
CA VAL A 911 -17.24 23.10 -31.91
C VAL A 911 -17.09 24.35 -32.79
N THR A 912 -17.31 25.55 -32.23
CA THR A 912 -17.20 26.80 -32.98
C THR A 912 -15.76 27.05 -33.43
N GLY A 913 -14.79 26.73 -32.58
CA GLY A 913 -13.36 26.83 -32.90
C GLY A 913 -12.94 25.88 -34.00
N VAL A 914 -13.41 24.64 -33.96
CA VAL A 914 -13.13 23.63 -35.00
C VAL A 914 -13.68 24.06 -36.34
N LEU A 915 -14.95 24.46 -36.40
CA LEU A 915 -15.57 24.90 -37.65
C LEU A 915 -14.84 26.13 -38.21
N SER A 916 -14.48 27.10 -37.37
CA SER A 916 -13.72 28.28 -37.82
C SER A 916 -12.30 27.92 -38.31
N CYS A 917 -11.66 26.91 -37.70
CA CYS A 917 -10.37 26.39 -38.14
C CYS A 917 -10.49 25.74 -39.52
N LEU A 918 -11.47 24.86 -39.71
CA LEU A 918 -11.71 24.15 -40.96
C LEU A 918 -12.14 25.09 -42.09
N GLU A 919 -13.03 26.06 -41.80
CA GLU A 919 -13.44 27.13 -42.73
C GLU A 919 -12.22 27.95 -43.20
N ARG A 920 -11.30 28.31 -42.28
CA ARG A 920 -10.08 29.03 -42.64
C ARG A 920 -9.16 28.21 -43.56
N LEU A 921 -9.04 26.91 -43.32
CA LEU A 921 -8.26 26.02 -44.20
C LEU A 921 -8.93 25.89 -45.58
N ALA A 922 -10.25 25.74 -45.65
CA ALA A 922 -10.97 25.69 -46.91
C ALA A 922 -10.80 26.98 -47.73
N ALA A 923 -10.94 28.15 -47.08
CA ALA A 923 -10.79 29.47 -47.70
C ALA A 923 -9.35 29.74 -48.20
N SER A 924 -8.34 29.13 -47.58
CA SER A 924 -6.93 29.33 -47.96
C SER A 924 -6.54 28.73 -49.32
N ASN A 925 -7.47 28.04 -50.00
CA ASN A 925 -7.33 27.56 -51.38
C ASN A 925 -8.01 28.45 -52.43
N SER A 926 -8.68 29.53 -52.03
CA SER A 926 -9.34 30.47 -52.94
C SER A 926 -8.43 31.57 -53.48
#